data_AF-A0A4Q5RHB6-F1
#
_entry.id   AF-A0A4Q5RHB6-F1
#
_cell.length_a   1.000
_cell.length_b   1.000
_cell.length_c   1.000
_cell.angle_alpha   90.00
_cell.angle_beta   90.00
_cell.angle_gamma   90.00
#
_symmetry.space_group_name_H-M   'P 1'
#
loop_
_entity.id
_entity.type
_entity.pdbx_description
1 polymer ?
#
loop_
_entity_poly.entity_id
_entity_poly.type
_entity_poly.pdbx_seq_one_letter_code
_entity_poly.pdbx_strand_id
1 'polypeptide(L)'
;QGYSQTQARSWAVWMKKQTGVDGFRWDAVKHFSYNTQQDISYNLKYNADWASGGDKMFNVGEFVGSKSEVDSYVNAVQSQNSGSAFLMGTFDFGLRGAIYGMVSGNGSYDLSQIPGQQQDQRVAYYGASNTYVHRTAPFVNSHDTFRPQLNAGGNYTGWNTGDELAAHIDPFDVRLSAAYAVAMAVDGNPHIYFEDLFNIGGTGKRFTHLPTSATDLPVRDDLVNLLWCHQHLGFKDGVYKVPYLSADHLVIERSAKALIGINDNLTTWQNATVRTDFAVGTQLSDYSGASGTTVQTVFLGTDGLAYVAISTPPCNGTAPLGRRGYSVWAPVGQGTSTYAPPRAPVTSQEWELADDLGDLNCQSLGQGGRLPDFSTNRRLVGKIYTQAGQPVQYELRPESSGNASSLTVGLYDLRGNRLSAATGTTLATGIYTPAATGWLVLKAQNTSATYAGQRCYVKATYTAPAAVDTRNASAPLNAVAIWTGNNASADPSDCRNWENGVLPSATTDVLVPAGSTFMPSLATGVLATHDLTIEAGATVAVAAGTALRIAGNLTNQGTCTGAGQVLLNGSATQTIVGATALTNLRLSNPADVTLLSSLVVSDTLTLQAGRLLVNNQILTLGANATIAGANASRYLVTRDDPAGLGYVLRPVPATGVAVSFPVGTAAGYAPVLLSNSGAATAIQVRAFGGLLENGTSGGPYASASHFVNRSWEITPLGAGAVVDATLQWNVVDENPVFQRNSAQVYHNDNTSGGWAALPSTAATGTSPYQVTATGLSSFSTFAVGSATPLPVELVSFGAQRASAATVLVAWATATEINCAYFDIERSAGGQQFQRLGTVPCGGAGPQPRAYTFRDEAGFGAAYYRLRQVDADGRVQYSPVAYVAGSEATGLALKVFPNPTTGTITLVGAPSVAPLTFSLTNAMGQVVLPASPATGATAPGLLSTALTHCPPGVYVLTAECQGQRQHLKVIKQ
;
A
#
# COMPACT_ATOMS: atom_id res chain seq x y z
N GLN A 1 -50.93 23.11 3.33
CA GLN A 1 -50.46 22.61 4.63
C GLN A 1 -50.24 21.09 4.66
N GLY A 2 -51.14 20.25 4.11
CA GLY A 2 -51.01 18.77 4.21
C GLY A 2 -49.78 18.12 3.54
N TYR A 3 -49.25 18.69 2.45
CA TYR A 3 -48.06 18.16 1.76
C TYR A 3 -46.80 18.24 2.64
N SER A 4 -46.54 19.41 3.26
CA SER A 4 -45.38 19.62 4.13
C SER A 4 -45.44 18.79 5.41
N GLN A 5 -46.64 18.59 5.98
CA GLN A 5 -46.84 17.77 7.18
C GLN A 5 -46.53 16.29 6.90
N THR A 6 -47.00 15.77 5.77
CA THR A 6 -46.75 14.38 5.38
C THR A 6 -45.25 14.11 5.19
N GLN A 7 -44.54 15.01 4.51
CA GLN A 7 -43.10 14.89 4.29
C GLN A 7 -42.30 14.98 5.61
N ALA A 8 -42.67 15.90 6.51
CA ALA A 8 -42.03 16.01 7.82
C ALA A 8 -42.22 14.75 8.68
N ARG A 9 -43.43 14.16 8.66
CA ARG A 9 -43.71 12.88 9.32
C ARG A 9 -42.88 11.74 8.73
N SER A 10 -42.84 11.63 7.41
CA SER A 10 -42.04 10.59 6.72
C SER A 10 -40.57 10.72 7.08
N TRP A 11 -40.02 11.94 7.06
CA TRP A 11 -38.62 12.19 7.46
C TRP A 11 -38.36 11.81 8.91
N ALA A 12 -39.25 12.15 9.85
CA ALA A 12 -39.06 11.83 11.26
C ALA A 12 -39.08 10.31 11.50
N VAL A 13 -40.00 9.58 10.85
CA VAL A 13 -40.08 8.11 10.95
C VAL A 13 -38.84 7.47 10.32
N TRP A 14 -38.40 7.96 9.15
CA TRP A 14 -37.16 7.54 8.50
C TRP A 14 -35.97 7.74 9.43
N MET A 15 -35.79 8.95 9.99
CA MET A 15 -34.67 9.27 10.89
C MET A 15 -34.66 8.35 12.10
N LYS A 16 -35.83 8.05 12.68
CA LYS A 16 -35.94 7.13 13.81
C LYS A 16 -35.49 5.72 13.45
N LYS A 17 -35.92 5.20 12.30
CA LYS A 17 -35.52 3.89 11.80
C LYS A 17 -34.03 3.82 11.45
N GLN A 18 -33.50 4.86 10.80
CA GLN A 18 -32.08 4.95 10.47
C GLN A 18 -31.19 4.92 11.72
N THR A 19 -31.55 5.71 12.72
CA THR A 19 -30.68 5.96 13.88
C THR A 19 -30.94 5.03 15.07
N GLY A 20 -32.12 4.42 15.12
CA GLY A 20 -32.59 3.66 16.28
C GLY A 20 -32.87 4.54 17.51
N VAL A 21 -33.09 5.84 17.35
CA VAL A 21 -33.26 6.76 18.49
C VAL A 21 -34.52 6.44 19.31
N ASP A 22 -34.39 6.47 20.64
CA ASP A 22 -35.45 6.11 21.59
C ASP A 22 -36.48 7.22 21.86
N GLY A 23 -36.23 8.44 21.38
CA GLY A 23 -37.07 9.59 21.69
C GLY A 23 -36.57 10.91 21.11
N PHE A 24 -37.32 11.98 21.33
CA PHE A 24 -37.11 13.28 20.69
C PHE A 24 -37.22 14.45 21.67
N ARG A 25 -36.36 15.45 21.44
CA ARG A 25 -36.55 16.83 21.89
C ARG A 25 -36.94 17.67 20.67
N TRP A 26 -38.11 18.30 20.73
CA TRP A 26 -38.60 19.16 19.66
C TRP A 26 -38.24 20.62 19.94
N ASP A 27 -37.52 21.22 19.00
CA ASP A 27 -37.11 22.62 19.05
C ASP A 27 -38.28 23.58 18.85
N ALA A 28 -38.28 24.69 19.60
CA ALA A 28 -39.11 25.85 19.31
C ALA A 28 -40.61 25.55 19.06
N VAL A 29 -41.20 24.59 19.79
CA VAL A 29 -42.54 24.03 19.48
C VAL A 29 -43.67 25.05 19.52
N LYS A 30 -43.48 26.20 20.18
CA LYS A 30 -44.43 27.32 20.21
C LYS A 30 -44.72 27.90 18.81
N HIS A 31 -43.81 27.69 17.85
CA HIS A 31 -43.89 28.27 16.50
C HIS A 31 -44.42 27.30 15.44
N PHE A 32 -44.83 26.08 15.83
CA PHE A 32 -45.37 25.06 14.94
C PHE A 32 -46.82 24.74 15.28
N SER A 33 -47.63 24.33 14.30
CA SER A 33 -49.02 23.93 14.54
C SER A 33 -49.13 22.69 15.41
N TYR A 34 -50.00 22.72 16.43
CA TYR A 34 -50.23 21.60 17.33
C TYR A 34 -50.67 20.33 16.58
N ASN A 35 -51.45 20.45 15.51
CA ASN A 35 -51.87 19.33 14.67
C ASN A 35 -50.65 18.57 14.12
N THR A 36 -49.67 19.29 13.56
CA THR A 36 -48.46 18.68 12.99
C THR A 36 -47.64 17.99 14.06
N GLN A 37 -47.49 18.62 15.23
CA GLN A 37 -46.76 18.05 16.36
C GLN A 37 -47.41 16.76 16.89
N GLN A 38 -48.75 16.75 16.99
CA GLN A 38 -49.54 15.58 17.37
C GLN A 38 -49.33 14.45 16.37
N ASP A 39 -49.49 14.73 15.07
CA ASP A 39 -49.42 13.72 14.00
C ASP A 39 -48.03 13.07 13.94
N ILE A 40 -46.97 13.87 13.94
CA ILE A 40 -45.59 13.35 13.92
C ILE A 40 -45.34 12.51 15.18
N SER A 41 -45.70 13.01 16.36
CA SER A 41 -45.48 12.31 17.63
C SER A 41 -46.25 10.99 17.72
N TYR A 42 -47.50 10.96 17.26
CA TYR A 42 -48.31 9.74 17.25
C TYR A 42 -47.67 8.67 16.36
N ASN A 43 -47.23 9.06 15.16
CA ASN A 43 -46.62 8.11 14.23
C ASN A 43 -45.27 7.60 14.73
N LEU A 44 -44.44 8.42 15.36
CA LEU A 44 -43.18 7.97 15.97
C LEU A 44 -43.38 7.02 17.15
N LYS A 45 -44.50 7.15 17.87
CA LYS A 45 -44.86 6.29 19.00
C LYS A 45 -45.46 4.97 18.56
N TYR A 46 -46.39 5.00 17.60
CA TYR A 46 -47.27 3.85 17.35
C TYR A 46 -47.23 3.36 15.90
N ASN A 47 -46.77 4.17 14.94
CA ASN A 47 -46.77 3.84 13.51
C ASN A 47 -45.37 3.97 12.87
N ALA A 48 -44.33 3.56 13.59
CA ALA A 48 -42.95 3.51 13.09
C ALA A 48 -42.44 2.06 12.94
N ASP A 49 -43.36 1.09 12.83
CA ASP A 49 -43.10 -0.34 12.73
C ASP A 49 -42.21 -0.82 13.90
N TRP A 50 -41.08 -1.48 13.66
CA TRP A 50 -40.16 -1.93 14.72
C TRP A 50 -39.61 -0.78 15.58
N ALA A 51 -39.53 0.43 15.02
CA ALA A 51 -39.01 1.61 15.71
C ALA A 51 -40.09 2.34 16.53
N SER A 52 -41.32 1.82 16.59
CA SER A 52 -42.40 2.41 17.41
C SER A 52 -41.98 2.49 18.87
N GLY A 53 -41.93 3.70 19.42
CA GLY A 53 -41.43 3.93 20.79
C GLY A 53 -42.46 3.63 21.89
N GLY A 54 -43.73 3.47 21.50
CA GLY A 54 -44.85 3.23 22.39
C GLY A 54 -45.08 4.33 23.44
N ASP A 55 -45.75 3.94 24.51
CA ASP A 55 -46.11 4.85 25.60
C ASP A 55 -44.86 5.43 26.28
N LYS A 56 -43.79 4.65 26.42
CA LYS A 56 -42.56 5.02 27.15
C LYS A 56 -41.60 5.90 26.35
N MET A 57 -41.85 6.16 25.06
CA MET A 57 -40.99 7.02 24.24
C MET A 57 -40.81 8.39 24.89
N PHE A 58 -39.55 8.79 25.09
CA PHE A 58 -39.21 10.15 25.52
C PHE A 58 -39.59 11.12 24.41
N ASN A 59 -40.41 12.12 24.72
CA ASN A 59 -40.92 13.05 23.72
C ASN A 59 -41.29 14.37 24.39
N VAL A 60 -40.43 15.37 24.25
CA VAL A 60 -40.58 16.67 24.92
C VAL A 60 -40.43 17.82 23.93
N GLY A 61 -41.30 18.82 24.05
CA GLY A 61 -41.19 20.08 23.32
C GLY A 61 -40.51 21.15 24.15
N GLU A 62 -39.66 21.95 23.51
CA GLU A 62 -39.22 23.23 24.07
C GLU A 62 -40.31 24.29 23.89
N PHE A 63 -41.20 24.38 24.87
CA PHE A 63 -42.19 25.44 24.97
C PHE A 63 -41.77 26.40 26.09
N VAL A 64 -41.29 27.59 25.73
CA VAL A 64 -40.94 28.63 26.71
C VAL A 64 -42.21 29.35 27.16
N GLY A 65 -42.54 29.22 28.44
CA GLY A 65 -43.71 29.83 29.06
C GLY A 65 -43.84 29.51 30.55
N SER A 66 -44.86 30.10 31.18
CA SER A 66 -45.27 29.79 32.54
C SER A 66 -45.85 28.37 32.68
N LYS A 67 -45.99 27.89 33.91
CA LYS A 67 -46.62 26.58 34.23
C LYS A 67 -47.96 26.37 33.50
N SER A 68 -48.85 27.36 33.55
CA SER A 68 -50.19 27.24 32.93
C SER A 68 -50.13 27.23 31.41
N GLU A 69 -49.18 27.94 30.80
CA GLU A 69 -48.99 27.94 29.34
C GLU A 69 -48.44 26.61 28.84
N VAL A 70 -47.46 26.01 29.54
CA VAL A 70 -46.94 24.69 29.16
C VAL A 70 -47.99 23.59 29.35
N ASP A 71 -48.80 23.65 30.40
CA ASP A 71 -49.94 22.74 30.60
C ASP A 71 -51.01 22.90 29.51
N SER A 72 -51.32 24.14 29.14
CA SER A 72 -52.25 24.43 28.05
C SER A 72 -51.73 23.90 26.71
N TYR A 73 -50.43 24.03 26.44
CA TYR A 73 -49.78 23.50 25.26
C TYR A 73 -49.88 21.97 25.19
N VAL A 74 -49.53 21.27 26.28
CA VAL A 74 -49.60 19.80 26.33
C VAL A 74 -51.03 19.31 26.05
N ASN A 75 -52.02 19.91 26.71
CA ASN A 75 -53.43 19.60 26.49
C ASN A 75 -53.86 19.89 25.05
N ALA A 76 -53.42 21.01 24.48
CA ALA A 76 -53.74 21.41 23.12
C ALA A 76 -53.19 20.43 22.08
N VAL A 77 -51.95 19.93 22.25
CA VAL A 77 -51.36 18.90 21.37
C VAL A 77 -52.11 17.57 21.52
N GLN A 78 -52.41 17.16 22.76
CA GLN A 78 -53.13 15.92 23.05
C GLN A 78 -54.49 15.84 22.34
N SER A 79 -55.25 16.94 22.30
CA SER A 79 -56.60 16.98 21.74
C SER A 79 -56.67 17.17 20.22
N GLN A 80 -55.55 17.40 19.52
CA GLN A 80 -55.57 17.54 18.05
C GLN A 80 -55.85 16.21 17.36
N ASN A 81 -56.34 16.30 16.11
CA ASN A 81 -56.61 15.14 15.25
C ASN A 81 -57.55 14.11 15.89
N SER A 82 -58.50 14.58 16.69
CA SER A 82 -59.42 13.73 17.48
C SER A 82 -58.69 12.77 18.42
N GLY A 83 -57.46 13.10 18.80
CA GLY A 83 -56.63 12.32 19.71
C GLY A 83 -56.99 12.57 21.18
N SER A 84 -56.57 11.63 22.02
CA SER A 84 -56.67 11.74 23.48
C SER A 84 -55.41 11.25 24.20
N ALA A 85 -54.38 10.85 23.46
CA ALA A 85 -53.14 10.32 24.02
C ALA A 85 -52.20 11.45 24.46
N PHE A 86 -51.58 11.29 25.63
CA PHE A 86 -50.49 12.17 26.07
C PHE A 86 -49.22 11.87 25.27
N LEU A 87 -49.06 12.55 24.13
CA LEU A 87 -47.99 12.29 23.16
C LEU A 87 -46.71 13.07 23.43
N MET A 88 -46.79 14.31 23.90
CA MET A 88 -45.62 15.19 24.06
C MET A 88 -45.74 15.98 25.35
N GLY A 89 -44.70 15.96 26.18
CA GLY A 89 -44.58 16.86 27.33
C GLY A 89 -43.63 18.02 27.05
N THR A 90 -43.08 18.64 28.08
CA THR A 90 -42.28 19.87 27.95
C THR A 90 -41.08 19.89 28.89
N PHE A 91 -40.10 20.73 28.58
CA PHE A 91 -39.17 21.23 29.60
C PHE A 91 -39.95 22.06 30.63
N ASP A 92 -39.64 21.86 31.92
CA ASP A 92 -40.38 22.53 33.00
C ASP A 92 -39.81 23.93 33.29
N PHE A 93 -40.13 24.90 32.43
CA PHE A 93 -39.68 26.28 32.56
C PHE A 93 -40.23 26.98 33.82
N GLY A 94 -41.43 26.59 34.28
CA GLY A 94 -42.01 27.10 35.53
C GLY A 94 -41.17 26.70 36.75
N LEU A 95 -40.89 25.40 36.88
CA LEU A 95 -40.01 24.89 37.93
C LEU A 95 -38.60 25.47 37.82
N ARG A 96 -38.04 25.54 36.62
CA ARG A 96 -36.70 26.10 36.38
C ARG A 96 -36.61 27.57 36.81
N GLY A 97 -37.67 28.36 36.60
CA GLY A 97 -37.79 29.71 37.13
C GLY A 97 -37.73 29.76 38.66
N ALA A 98 -38.42 28.83 39.34
CA ALA A 98 -38.38 28.70 40.80
C ALA A 98 -36.98 28.31 41.31
N ILE A 99 -36.32 27.36 40.62
CA ILE A 99 -34.95 26.94 40.93
C ILE A 99 -33.96 28.10 40.74
N TYR A 100 -34.08 28.88 39.67
CA TYR A 100 -33.29 30.09 39.49
C TYR A 100 -33.57 31.12 40.60
N GLY A 101 -34.84 31.31 40.97
CA GLY A 101 -35.23 32.17 42.10
C GLY A 101 -34.58 31.75 43.41
N MET A 102 -34.51 30.43 43.69
CA MET A 102 -33.82 29.88 44.85
C MET A 102 -32.32 30.22 44.85
N VAL A 103 -31.64 30.02 43.73
CA VAL A 103 -30.20 30.32 43.63
C VAL A 103 -29.94 31.82 43.74
N SER A 104 -30.63 32.63 42.94
CA SER A 104 -30.46 34.09 42.89
C SER A 104 -30.95 34.80 44.16
N GLY A 105 -31.89 34.21 44.90
CA GLY A 105 -32.38 34.72 46.19
C GLY A 105 -31.38 34.57 47.34
N ASN A 106 -30.26 33.85 47.13
CA ASN A 106 -29.15 33.73 48.08
C ASN A 106 -29.58 33.37 49.52
N GLY A 107 -30.53 32.45 49.68
CA GLY A 107 -31.05 32.02 50.99
C GLY A 107 -32.22 32.86 51.53
N SER A 108 -32.80 33.75 50.72
CA SER A 108 -34.02 34.50 51.06
C SER A 108 -35.24 34.05 50.25
N TYR A 109 -35.10 33.02 49.41
CA TYR A 109 -36.19 32.51 48.60
C TYR A 109 -37.02 31.53 49.42
N ASP A 110 -38.34 31.69 49.45
CA ASP A 110 -39.23 30.75 50.15
C ASP A 110 -39.34 29.41 49.39
N LEU A 111 -38.59 28.40 49.84
CA LEU A 111 -38.56 27.06 49.24
C LEU A 111 -39.95 26.40 49.21
N SER A 112 -40.88 26.79 50.08
CA SER A 112 -42.23 26.24 50.09
C SER A 112 -43.02 26.51 48.79
N GLN A 113 -42.59 27.50 48.00
CA GLN A 113 -43.21 27.85 46.72
C GLN A 113 -42.82 26.90 45.58
N ILE A 114 -41.66 26.20 45.68
CA ILE A 114 -41.10 25.40 44.57
C ILE A 114 -42.05 24.29 44.10
N PRO A 115 -42.65 23.45 44.97
CA PRO A 115 -43.53 22.37 44.53
C PRO A 115 -44.71 22.84 43.69
N GLY A 116 -45.24 24.04 43.98
CA GLY A 116 -46.36 24.63 43.24
C GLY A 116 -46.03 25.06 41.81
N GLN A 117 -44.75 25.31 41.52
CA GLN A 117 -44.28 25.76 40.20
C GLN A 117 -44.06 24.62 39.21
N GLN A 118 -43.97 23.38 39.68
CA GLN A 118 -43.85 22.21 38.82
C GLN A 118 -45.10 22.05 37.94
N GLN A 119 -44.91 21.76 36.66
CA GLN A 119 -45.97 21.47 35.70
C GLN A 119 -47.01 20.45 36.20
N ASP A 120 -48.30 20.64 35.91
CA ASP A 120 -49.35 19.69 36.29
C ASP A 120 -49.47 18.49 35.33
N GLN A 121 -49.34 18.72 34.03
CA GLN A 121 -49.28 17.68 33.00
C GLN A 121 -47.87 17.05 32.96
N ARG A 122 -47.49 16.35 34.02
CA ARG A 122 -46.13 15.81 34.21
C ARG A 122 -46.02 14.29 34.16
N VAL A 123 -47.12 13.58 34.39
CA VAL A 123 -47.17 12.11 34.40
C VAL A 123 -48.44 11.64 33.70
N ALA A 124 -48.31 10.60 32.87
CA ALA A 124 -49.43 9.90 32.26
C ALA A 124 -49.49 8.46 32.77
N TYR A 125 -50.67 8.00 33.19
CA TYR A 125 -50.89 6.60 33.54
C TYR A 125 -51.47 5.84 32.36
N TYR A 126 -50.80 4.76 31.97
CA TYR A 126 -51.25 3.88 30.90
C TYR A 126 -51.79 2.59 31.51
N GLY A 127 -53.13 2.50 31.61
CA GLY A 127 -53.79 1.38 32.27
C GLY A 127 -53.54 0.02 31.63
N ALA A 128 -53.41 -0.04 30.30
CA ALA A 128 -53.13 -1.29 29.58
C ALA A 128 -51.75 -1.90 29.91
N SER A 129 -50.76 -1.06 30.20
CA SER A 129 -49.39 -1.48 30.55
C SER A 129 -49.08 -1.31 32.04
N ASN A 130 -50.06 -0.89 32.85
CA ASN A 130 -49.91 -0.53 34.28
C ASN A 130 -48.65 0.30 34.56
N THR A 131 -48.36 1.28 33.69
CA THR A 131 -47.11 2.05 33.73
C THR A 131 -47.41 3.54 33.88
N TYR A 132 -46.78 4.18 34.86
CA TYR A 132 -46.66 5.64 34.92
C TYR A 132 -45.50 6.10 34.04
N VAL A 133 -45.78 7.02 33.12
CA VAL A 133 -44.78 7.59 32.21
C VAL A 133 -44.63 9.08 32.53
N HIS A 134 -43.43 9.46 32.94
CA HIS A 134 -43.06 10.85 33.15
C HIS A 134 -42.90 11.58 31.81
N ARG A 135 -43.54 12.74 31.67
CA ARG A 135 -43.63 13.51 30.42
C ARG A 135 -42.96 14.88 30.50
N THR A 136 -42.80 15.42 31.70
CA THR A 136 -42.07 16.68 31.90
C THR A 136 -40.56 16.43 32.07
N ALA A 137 -39.74 17.41 31.72
CA ALA A 137 -38.29 17.40 31.89
C ALA A 137 -37.84 18.57 32.80
N PRO A 138 -37.73 18.34 34.12
CA PRO A 138 -37.10 19.28 35.05
C PRO A 138 -35.64 19.51 34.67
N PHE A 139 -35.19 20.76 34.68
CA PHE A 139 -33.81 21.11 34.34
C PHE A 139 -33.34 22.35 35.10
N VAL A 140 -32.03 22.53 35.21
CA VAL A 140 -31.40 23.69 35.89
C VAL A 140 -30.90 24.67 34.82
N ASN A 141 -29.94 24.23 34.01
CA ASN A 141 -29.43 24.95 32.84
C ASN A 141 -29.67 24.16 31.55
N SER A 142 -29.53 24.86 30.43
CA SER A 142 -29.59 24.36 29.06
C SER A 142 -28.65 25.20 28.20
N HIS A 143 -28.43 24.79 26.95
CA HIS A 143 -27.61 25.56 26.01
C HIS A 143 -28.16 26.96 25.69
N ASP A 144 -29.46 27.20 25.93
CA ASP A 144 -30.07 28.51 25.72
C ASP A 144 -30.13 29.38 26.96
N THR A 145 -30.04 28.77 28.14
CA THR A 145 -29.96 29.52 29.40
C THR A 145 -28.51 29.71 29.83
N PHE A 146 -27.57 28.91 29.34
CA PHE A 146 -26.15 28.93 29.67
C PHE A 146 -25.34 29.33 28.42
N ARG A 147 -25.04 30.63 28.28
CA ARG A 147 -24.38 31.20 27.09
C ARG A 147 -23.00 31.80 27.44
N PRO A 148 -21.96 30.99 27.71
CA PRO A 148 -20.65 31.52 28.07
C PRO A 148 -19.93 32.12 26.87
N GLN A 149 -19.13 33.15 27.12
CA GLN A 149 -18.09 33.63 26.20
C GLN A 149 -16.85 32.77 26.35
N LEU A 150 -16.30 32.29 25.23
CA LEU A 150 -15.20 31.32 25.22
C LEU A 150 -13.94 31.92 24.60
N ASN A 151 -12.77 31.68 25.21
CA ASN A 151 -11.49 31.89 24.54
C ASN A 151 -11.18 30.77 23.53
N ALA A 152 -10.04 30.85 22.83
CA ALA A 152 -9.63 29.84 21.84
C ALA A 152 -9.47 28.42 22.41
N GLY A 153 -9.14 28.29 23.70
CA GLY A 153 -9.08 27.00 24.41
C GLY A 153 -10.44 26.50 24.90
N GLY A 154 -11.51 27.29 24.72
CA GLY A 154 -12.85 26.96 25.20
C GLY A 154 -13.09 27.23 26.68
N ASN A 155 -12.26 28.06 27.33
CA ASN A 155 -12.48 28.48 28.72
C ASN A 155 -13.45 29.66 28.80
N TYR A 156 -14.20 29.74 29.89
CA TYR A 156 -15.09 30.85 30.19
C TYR A 156 -14.30 32.15 30.36
N THR A 157 -14.79 33.21 29.73
CA THR A 157 -14.24 34.57 29.82
C THR A 157 -15.31 35.61 30.18
N GLY A 158 -16.57 35.20 30.21
CA GLY A 158 -17.73 36.04 30.44
C GLY A 158 -19.02 35.33 30.03
N TRP A 159 -20.11 36.07 29.92
CA TRP A 159 -21.44 35.57 29.57
C TRP A 159 -22.09 36.44 28.48
N ASN A 160 -22.74 35.81 27.51
CA ASN A 160 -23.56 36.47 26.50
C ASN A 160 -25.01 36.59 26.98
N THR A 161 -25.22 37.38 28.05
CA THR A 161 -26.53 37.48 28.72
C THR A 161 -27.65 37.97 27.81
N GLY A 162 -27.32 38.72 26.74
CA GLY A 162 -28.30 39.17 25.75
C GLY A 162 -28.88 38.06 24.86
N ASP A 163 -28.18 36.93 24.77
CA ASP A 163 -28.59 35.76 23.96
C ASP A 163 -29.21 34.64 24.81
N GLU A 164 -29.39 34.88 26.12
CA GLU A 164 -30.00 33.91 27.03
C GLU A 164 -31.53 33.97 26.96
N LEU A 165 -32.19 32.81 26.83
CA LEU A 165 -33.65 32.71 26.92
C LEU A 165 -34.18 32.98 28.34
N ALA A 166 -33.35 32.71 29.34
CA ALA A 166 -33.54 33.09 30.74
C ALA A 166 -32.18 33.06 31.43
N ALA A 167 -32.02 33.87 32.48
CA ALA A 167 -30.74 34.02 33.18
C ALA A 167 -30.14 32.67 33.61
N HIS A 168 -28.85 32.46 33.35
CA HIS A 168 -28.11 31.26 33.75
C HIS A 168 -28.01 31.11 35.28
N ILE A 169 -27.85 29.86 35.72
CA ILE A 169 -27.30 29.56 37.04
C ILE A 169 -25.79 29.33 36.86
N ASP A 170 -24.97 30.09 37.58
CA ASP A 170 -23.50 29.93 37.51
C ASP A 170 -23.11 28.52 38.00
N PRO A 171 -22.29 27.77 37.23
CA PRO A 171 -21.97 26.39 37.57
C PRO A 171 -20.96 26.28 38.73
N PHE A 172 -20.50 27.40 39.28
CA PHE A 172 -19.69 27.51 40.49
C PHE A 172 -20.49 28.03 41.70
N ASP A 173 -21.77 28.35 41.53
CA ASP A 173 -22.62 28.75 42.65
C ASP A 173 -22.74 27.62 43.67
N VAL A 174 -22.67 27.98 44.95
CA VAL A 174 -22.71 27.03 46.07
C VAL A 174 -24.06 26.31 46.22
N ARG A 175 -25.13 26.80 45.56
CA ARG A 175 -26.48 26.24 45.55
C ARG A 175 -26.77 25.34 44.34
N LEU A 176 -25.82 25.14 43.43
CA LEU A 176 -26.02 24.32 42.24
C LEU A 176 -26.47 22.88 42.59
N SER A 177 -25.88 22.29 43.62
CA SER A 177 -26.24 20.97 44.13
C SER A 177 -27.68 20.92 44.66
N ALA A 178 -28.11 21.94 45.41
CA ALA A 178 -29.48 22.08 45.89
C ALA A 178 -30.47 22.22 44.71
N ALA A 179 -30.10 22.98 43.67
CA ALA A 179 -30.90 23.12 42.45
C ALA A 179 -31.11 21.77 41.74
N TYR A 180 -30.06 20.97 41.61
CA TYR A 180 -30.18 19.62 41.05
C TYR A 180 -30.92 18.64 41.97
N ALA A 181 -30.79 18.77 43.29
CA ALA A 181 -31.56 17.97 44.24
C ALA A 181 -33.07 18.20 44.07
N VAL A 182 -33.51 19.46 43.88
CA VAL A 182 -34.90 19.79 43.53
C VAL A 182 -35.29 19.12 42.21
N ALA A 183 -34.56 19.38 41.13
CA ALA A 183 -34.89 18.87 39.79
C ALA A 183 -34.99 17.33 39.76
N MET A 184 -34.13 16.64 40.50
CA MET A 184 -34.11 15.17 40.59
C MET A 184 -35.20 14.59 41.49
N ALA A 185 -35.64 15.31 42.52
CA ALA A 185 -36.62 14.82 43.50
C ALA A 185 -38.07 14.91 42.99
N VAL A 186 -38.43 15.94 42.23
CA VAL A 186 -39.80 16.12 41.72
C VAL A 186 -40.19 15.08 40.67
N ASP A 187 -41.45 14.99 40.26
CA ASP A 187 -41.83 14.14 39.10
C ASP A 187 -41.21 14.60 37.77
N GLY A 188 -41.07 13.71 36.79
CA GLY A 188 -40.47 14.04 35.49
C GLY A 188 -39.17 13.30 35.23
N ASN A 189 -38.56 13.55 34.08
CA ASN A 189 -37.26 13.01 33.70
C ASN A 189 -36.22 14.14 33.84
N PRO A 190 -35.43 14.19 34.94
CA PRO A 190 -34.51 15.29 35.17
C PRO A 190 -33.40 15.33 34.12
N HIS A 191 -33.10 16.52 33.61
CA HIS A 191 -32.04 16.77 32.65
C HIS A 191 -30.84 17.39 33.37
N ILE A 192 -29.68 16.71 33.29
CA ILE A 192 -28.40 17.23 33.78
C ILE A 192 -27.66 17.90 32.63
N TYR A 193 -27.33 19.17 32.78
CA TYR A 193 -26.60 19.89 31.74
C TYR A 193 -25.11 19.54 31.76
N PHE A 194 -24.53 19.37 30.57
CA PHE A 194 -23.14 18.90 30.40
C PHE A 194 -22.14 19.78 31.18
N GLU A 195 -22.25 21.09 31.06
CA GLU A 195 -21.34 22.06 31.69
C GLU A 195 -21.48 22.12 33.23
N ASP A 196 -22.64 21.70 33.74
CA ASP A 196 -22.88 21.62 35.19
C ASP A 196 -22.30 20.33 35.76
N LEU A 197 -22.42 19.19 35.06
CA LEU A 197 -21.80 17.94 35.50
C LEU A 197 -20.28 17.98 35.35
N PHE A 198 -19.81 18.35 34.16
CA PHE A 198 -18.39 18.39 33.81
C PHE A 198 -17.83 19.79 34.05
N ASN A 199 -16.83 19.90 34.91
CA ASN A 199 -16.15 21.15 35.21
C ASN A 199 -15.13 21.51 34.12
N ILE A 200 -15.62 21.68 32.89
CA ILE A 200 -14.79 21.87 31.69
C ILE A 200 -14.43 23.35 31.43
N GLY A 201 -15.15 24.28 32.04
CA GLY A 201 -15.06 25.73 31.79
C GLY A 201 -13.69 26.37 32.00
N GLY A 202 -12.75 25.69 32.65
CA GLY A 202 -11.38 26.18 32.89
C GLY A 202 -10.27 25.26 32.39
N THR A 203 -10.59 24.14 31.73
CA THR A 203 -9.60 23.09 31.44
C THR A 203 -8.77 23.34 30.17
N GLY A 204 -9.24 24.20 29.26
CA GLY A 204 -8.69 24.37 27.93
C GLY A 204 -8.97 23.17 27.00
N LYS A 205 -9.87 22.24 27.39
CA LYS A 205 -10.11 20.96 26.71
C LYS A 205 -11.48 20.83 26.08
N ARG A 206 -12.29 21.89 26.03
CA ARG A 206 -13.65 21.88 25.45
C ARG A 206 -13.73 21.15 24.12
N PHE A 207 -12.81 21.42 23.21
CA PHE A 207 -12.82 20.89 21.84
C PHE A 207 -12.00 19.62 21.63
N THR A 208 -11.21 19.18 22.63
CA THR A 208 -10.20 18.11 22.45
C THR A 208 -10.18 17.09 23.58
N HIS A 209 -11.15 17.11 24.50
CA HIS A 209 -11.19 16.20 25.63
C HIS A 209 -11.43 14.75 25.21
N LEU A 210 -10.95 13.80 26.03
CA LEU A 210 -11.31 12.39 25.87
C LEU A 210 -12.48 12.06 26.81
N PRO A 211 -13.54 11.38 26.35
CA PRO A 211 -14.68 11.01 27.20
C PRO A 211 -14.31 10.20 28.45
N THR A 212 -13.16 9.50 28.42
CA THR A 212 -12.67 8.65 29.52
C THR A 212 -11.62 9.33 30.40
N SER A 213 -11.19 10.56 30.07
CA SER A 213 -10.14 11.27 30.80
C SER A 213 -10.75 12.12 31.90
N ALA A 214 -10.63 11.65 33.15
CA ALA A 214 -11.07 12.42 34.33
C ALA A 214 -10.29 13.74 34.52
N THR A 215 -9.13 13.88 33.87
CA THR A 215 -8.34 15.12 33.84
C THR A 215 -8.86 16.11 32.81
N ASP A 216 -9.25 15.65 31.61
CA ASP A 216 -9.79 16.54 30.57
C ASP A 216 -11.27 16.90 30.83
N LEU A 217 -12.01 15.98 31.45
CA LEU A 217 -13.41 16.08 31.86
C LEU A 217 -13.58 15.80 33.36
N PRO A 218 -13.08 16.69 34.25
CA PRO A 218 -13.36 16.57 35.67
C PRO A 218 -14.86 16.71 35.95
N VAL A 219 -15.37 16.00 36.94
CA VAL A 219 -16.80 15.99 37.31
C VAL A 219 -17.04 16.66 38.66
N ARG A 220 -18.23 17.24 38.86
CA ARG A 220 -18.66 17.77 40.17
C ARG A 220 -19.22 16.65 41.06
N ASP A 221 -18.58 16.42 42.20
CA ASP A 221 -18.89 15.28 43.09
C ASP A 221 -20.35 15.26 43.58
N ASP A 222 -20.93 16.42 43.92
CA ASP A 222 -22.34 16.53 44.35
C ASP A 222 -23.32 16.02 43.29
N LEU A 223 -23.09 16.36 42.01
CA LEU A 223 -23.96 15.91 40.92
C LEU A 223 -23.75 14.42 40.62
N VAL A 224 -22.52 13.91 40.74
CA VAL A 224 -22.24 12.48 40.61
C VAL A 224 -22.94 11.68 41.71
N ASN A 225 -22.91 12.16 42.95
CA ASN A 225 -23.61 11.54 44.07
C ASN A 225 -25.14 11.61 43.90
N LEU A 226 -25.70 12.76 43.54
CA LEU A 226 -27.14 12.89 43.28
C LEU A 226 -27.59 11.96 42.14
N LEU A 227 -26.81 11.87 41.07
CA LEU A 227 -27.08 10.93 39.97
C LEU A 227 -27.08 9.48 40.46
N TRP A 228 -26.09 9.09 41.27
CA TRP A 228 -26.03 7.77 41.90
C TRP A 228 -27.25 7.53 42.79
N CYS A 229 -27.60 8.47 43.68
CA CYS A 229 -28.75 8.36 44.57
C CYS A 229 -30.05 8.21 43.78
N HIS A 230 -30.27 9.08 42.80
CA HIS A 230 -31.46 9.07 41.98
C HIS A 230 -31.67 7.72 41.27
N GLN A 231 -30.61 7.21 40.67
CA GLN A 231 -30.65 5.97 39.89
C GLN A 231 -30.69 4.72 40.78
N HIS A 232 -29.86 4.67 41.82
CA HIS A 232 -29.70 3.49 42.67
C HIS A 232 -30.86 3.32 43.66
N LEU A 233 -31.29 4.42 44.28
CA LEU A 233 -32.40 4.40 45.24
C LEU A 233 -33.76 4.39 44.54
N GLY A 234 -33.79 4.47 43.20
CA GLY A 234 -35.00 4.35 42.40
C GLY A 234 -36.00 5.46 42.68
N PHE A 235 -35.56 6.73 42.65
CA PHE A 235 -36.40 7.88 43.00
C PHE A 235 -37.75 7.82 42.27
N LYS A 236 -37.74 7.57 40.96
CA LYS A 236 -38.95 7.60 40.13
C LYS A 236 -39.91 6.42 40.33
N ASP A 237 -39.51 5.38 41.06
CA ASP A 237 -40.41 4.28 41.40
C ASP A 237 -41.36 4.63 42.56
N GLY A 238 -40.97 5.60 43.40
CA GLY A 238 -41.75 6.06 44.54
C GLY A 238 -42.71 7.17 44.15
N VAL A 239 -43.88 7.22 44.79
CA VAL A 239 -44.83 8.34 44.65
C VAL A 239 -44.17 9.63 45.14
N TYR A 240 -44.29 10.71 44.36
CA TYR A 240 -43.83 12.04 44.74
C TYR A 240 -44.73 12.66 45.83
N LYS A 241 -44.14 13.01 46.97
CA LYS A 241 -44.79 13.66 48.11
C LYS A 241 -43.92 14.78 48.66
N VAL A 242 -44.55 15.76 49.31
CA VAL A 242 -43.88 16.89 49.97
C VAL A 242 -44.26 16.88 51.45
N PRO A 243 -43.60 16.05 52.27
CA PRO A 243 -43.94 15.92 53.69
C PRO A 243 -43.57 17.13 54.55
N TYR A 244 -42.70 18.02 54.06
CA TYR A 244 -42.30 19.22 54.79
C TYR A 244 -41.91 20.36 53.85
N LEU A 245 -42.33 21.57 54.21
CA LEU A 245 -42.07 22.80 53.49
C LEU A 245 -41.98 23.97 54.48
N SER A 246 -40.91 24.74 54.37
CA SER A 246 -40.69 26.01 55.06
C SER A 246 -39.89 26.95 54.17
N ALA A 247 -39.57 28.16 54.65
CA ALA A 247 -38.83 29.14 53.87
C ALA A 247 -37.46 28.63 53.42
N ASP A 248 -36.70 27.99 54.31
CA ASP A 248 -35.31 27.57 54.03
C ASP A 248 -35.16 26.04 53.97
N HIS A 249 -36.23 25.26 54.17
CA HIS A 249 -36.14 23.79 54.17
C HIS A 249 -37.32 23.14 53.44
N LEU A 250 -36.99 22.41 52.38
CA LEU A 250 -37.93 21.60 51.61
C LEU A 250 -37.52 20.13 51.74
N VAL A 251 -38.45 19.26 52.12
CA VAL A 251 -38.25 17.82 52.08
C VAL A 251 -39.23 17.20 51.11
N ILE A 252 -38.69 16.51 50.12
CA ILE A 252 -39.45 15.74 49.13
C ILE A 252 -39.26 14.26 49.44
N GLU A 253 -40.36 13.52 49.53
CA GLU A 253 -40.33 12.07 49.64
C GLU A 253 -40.64 11.44 48.28
N ARG A 254 -39.79 10.52 47.86
CA ARG A 254 -40.14 9.46 46.92
C ARG A 254 -40.57 8.27 47.77
N SER A 255 -41.88 8.09 47.92
CA SER A 255 -42.50 7.15 48.86
C SER A 255 -41.77 5.81 48.92
N ALA A 256 -41.33 5.43 50.12
CA ALA A 256 -40.59 4.19 50.41
C ALA A 256 -39.27 3.99 49.63
N LYS A 257 -38.74 5.03 48.97
CA LYS A 257 -37.48 5.01 48.22
C LYS A 257 -36.45 5.93 48.83
N ALA A 258 -36.77 7.22 49.00
CA ALA A 258 -35.87 8.21 49.59
C ALA A 258 -36.59 9.46 50.09
N LEU A 259 -36.00 10.14 51.08
CA LEU A 259 -36.32 11.49 51.54
C LEU A 259 -35.19 12.43 51.14
N ILE A 260 -35.49 13.40 50.28
CA ILE A 260 -34.54 14.37 49.73
C ILE A 260 -34.79 15.70 50.43
N GLY A 261 -33.81 16.14 51.22
CA GLY A 261 -33.83 17.45 51.85
C GLY A 261 -33.08 18.48 51.01
N ILE A 262 -33.64 19.68 50.91
CA ILE A 262 -33.09 20.84 50.18
C ILE A 262 -33.03 22.03 51.13
N ASN A 263 -31.88 22.69 51.17
CA ASN A 263 -31.60 23.86 51.98
C ASN A 263 -30.84 24.89 51.13
N ASP A 264 -31.35 26.11 51.03
CA ASP A 264 -30.72 27.22 50.29
C ASP A 264 -30.01 28.22 51.24
N ASN A 265 -30.05 27.99 52.55
CA ASN A 265 -29.35 28.81 53.52
C ASN A 265 -27.83 28.61 53.43
N LEU A 266 -27.07 29.71 53.48
CA LEU A 266 -25.62 29.65 53.30
C LEU A 266 -24.89 28.97 54.46
N THR A 267 -25.35 29.15 55.70
CA THR A 267 -24.56 28.76 56.89
C THR A 267 -25.33 27.91 57.89
N THR A 268 -26.67 27.89 57.83
CA THR A 268 -27.51 27.24 58.83
C THR A 268 -27.95 25.86 58.37
N TRP A 269 -27.79 24.88 59.26
CA TRP A 269 -28.38 23.55 59.09
C TRP A 269 -29.88 23.59 59.29
N GLN A 270 -30.61 22.92 58.40
CA GLN A 270 -32.06 22.79 58.53
C GLN A 270 -32.42 21.40 59.06
N ASN A 271 -33.30 21.36 60.04
CA ASN A 271 -33.69 20.13 60.73
C ASN A 271 -35.21 20.09 60.85
N ALA A 272 -35.82 18.98 60.44
CA ALA A 272 -37.25 18.78 60.51
C ALA A 272 -37.59 17.34 60.89
N THR A 273 -38.65 17.17 61.68
CA THR A 273 -39.31 15.87 61.85
C THR A 273 -40.44 15.79 60.84
N VAL A 274 -40.35 14.85 59.91
CA VAL A 274 -41.25 14.78 58.75
C VAL A 274 -42.04 13.48 58.78
N ARG A 275 -43.30 13.54 58.33
CA ARG A 275 -44.10 12.34 58.08
C ARG A 275 -43.46 11.56 56.93
N THR A 276 -43.52 10.23 57.00
CA THR A 276 -42.98 9.36 55.95
C THR A 276 -43.85 8.13 55.72
N ASP A 277 -43.75 7.54 54.53
CA ASP A 277 -44.31 6.24 54.19
C ASP A 277 -43.37 5.07 54.53
N PHE A 278 -42.15 5.32 54.98
CA PHE A 278 -41.31 4.25 55.51
C PHE A 278 -41.97 3.63 56.75
N ALA A 279 -41.88 2.31 56.89
CA ALA A 279 -42.45 1.61 58.03
C ALA A 279 -41.75 2.02 59.34
N VAL A 280 -42.50 2.10 60.44
CA VAL A 280 -41.94 2.32 61.78
C VAL A 280 -40.87 1.27 62.08
N GLY A 281 -39.74 1.70 62.64
CA GLY A 281 -38.56 0.86 62.89
C GLY A 281 -37.56 0.81 61.72
N THR A 282 -37.90 1.31 60.53
CA THR A 282 -36.95 1.42 59.42
C THR A 282 -35.80 2.35 59.82
N GLN A 283 -34.57 1.89 59.64
CA GLN A 283 -33.37 2.70 59.84
C GLN A 283 -32.96 3.34 58.52
N LEU A 284 -32.80 4.67 58.52
CA LEU A 284 -32.39 5.47 57.36
C LEU A 284 -30.99 6.04 57.57
N SER A 285 -30.18 6.03 56.50
CA SER A 285 -28.88 6.71 56.43
C SER A 285 -28.92 7.79 55.36
N ASP A 286 -28.12 8.84 55.54
CA ASP A 286 -27.92 9.89 54.55
C ASP A 286 -26.87 9.48 53.50
N TYR A 287 -27.33 9.13 52.31
CA TYR A 287 -26.52 8.73 51.16
C TYR A 287 -25.87 9.90 50.41
N SER A 288 -26.19 11.15 50.75
CA SER A 288 -25.32 12.26 50.39
C SER A 288 -24.00 12.21 51.18
N GLY A 289 -24.01 11.61 52.37
CA GLY A 289 -22.89 11.62 53.32
C GLY A 289 -22.76 12.93 54.10
N ALA A 290 -23.64 13.92 53.90
CA ALA A 290 -23.62 15.18 54.64
C ALA A 290 -23.79 14.97 56.15
N SER A 291 -24.52 13.93 56.57
CA SER A 291 -24.70 13.59 57.98
C SER A 291 -23.70 12.55 58.51
N GLY A 292 -22.62 12.28 57.76
CA GLY A 292 -21.61 11.28 58.14
C GLY A 292 -22.20 9.87 58.26
N THR A 293 -21.99 9.22 59.41
CA THR A 293 -22.50 7.86 59.69
C THR A 293 -23.79 7.87 60.51
N THR A 294 -24.47 9.01 60.64
CA THR A 294 -25.70 9.12 61.43
C THR A 294 -26.83 8.29 60.81
N VAL A 295 -27.51 7.52 61.66
CA VAL A 295 -28.70 6.74 61.30
C VAL A 295 -29.91 7.29 62.04
N GLN A 296 -31.03 7.47 61.32
CA GLN A 296 -32.30 7.93 61.87
C GLN A 296 -33.31 6.79 61.80
N THR A 297 -33.99 6.50 62.91
CA THR A 297 -35.00 5.44 62.97
C THR A 297 -36.38 6.04 62.83
N VAL A 298 -37.19 5.51 61.92
CA VAL A 298 -38.59 5.89 61.77
C VAL A 298 -39.37 5.50 63.03
N PHE A 299 -40.10 6.43 63.63
CA PHE A 299 -40.87 6.23 64.85
C PHE A 299 -42.35 6.51 64.65
N LEU A 300 -43.18 6.01 65.56
CA LEU A 300 -44.63 6.26 65.57
C LEU A 300 -44.92 7.58 66.29
N GLY A 301 -45.55 8.52 65.59
CA GLY A 301 -46.03 9.78 66.14
C GLY A 301 -47.25 9.61 67.03
N THR A 302 -47.60 10.65 67.78
CA THR A 302 -48.77 10.66 68.68
C THR A 302 -50.11 10.60 67.95
N ASP A 303 -50.11 10.89 66.66
CA ASP A 303 -51.24 10.79 65.72
C ASP A 303 -51.37 9.39 65.07
N GLY A 304 -50.50 8.44 65.44
CA GLY A 304 -50.47 7.09 64.89
C GLY A 304 -49.83 6.99 63.49
N LEU A 305 -49.14 8.03 63.02
CA LEU A 305 -48.45 8.04 61.73
C LEU A 305 -46.93 7.86 61.90
N ALA A 306 -46.23 7.48 60.83
CA ALA A 306 -44.78 7.28 60.86
C ALA A 306 -44.02 8.60 60.60
N TYR A 307 -42.99 8.86 61.40
CA TYR A 307 -42.15 10.07 61.34
C TYR A 307 -40.66 9.74 61.41
N VAL A 308 -39.83 10.62 60.84
CA VAL A 308 -38.37 10.54 60.95
C VAL A 308 -37.75 11.93 61.02
N ALA A 309 -36.65 12.08 61.76
CA ALA A 309 -35.88 13.31 61.79
C ALA A 309 -34.95 13.38 60.58
N ILE A 310 -34.94 14.53 59.89
CA ILE A 310 -34.16 14.79 58.69
C ILE A 310 -33.34 16.06 58.92
N SER A 311 -32.04 15.95 58.64
CA SER A 311 -31.09 17.06 58.69
C SER A 311 -30.53 17.31 57.29
N THR A 312 -30.48 18.58 56.89
CA THR A 312 -29.97 19.01 55.57
C THR A 312 -28.90 20.09 55.75
N PRO A 313 -27.69 19.90 55.17
CA PRO A 313 -26.56 20.81 55.37
C PRO A 313 -26.80 22.19 54.75
N PRO A 314 -26.10 23.23 55.23
CA PRO A 314 -26.02 24.52 54.53
C PRO A 314 -25.25 24.44 53.21
N CYS A 315 -25.29 25.49 52.41
CA CYS A 315 -24.61 25.53 51.10
C CYS A 315 -23.11 25.84 51.15
N ASN A 316 -22.55 26.27 52.29
CA ASN A 316 -21.14 26.68 52.40
C ASN A 316 -20.09 25.55 52.24
N GLY A 317 -20.50 24.29 52.10
CA GLY A 317 -19.59 23.15 51.94
C GLY A 317 -18.85 22.73 53.21
N THR A 318 -19.27 23.17 54.39
CA THR A 318 -18.67 22.74 55.67
C THR A 318 -19.11 21.35 56.11
N ALA A 319 -20.10 20.76 55.44
CA ALA A 319 -20.53 19.38 55.71
C ALA A 319 -19.46 18.37 55.26
N PRO A 320 -19.43 17.16 55.84
CA PRO A 320 -18.61 16.05 55.37
C PRO A 320 -18.68 15.87 53.84
N LEU A 321 -17.56 15.47 53.24
CA LEU A 321 -17.37 15.35 51.79
C LEU A 321 -17.57 16.67 51.01
N GLY A 322 -17.71 17.81 51.70
CA GLY A 322 -17.92 19.11 51.07
C GLY A 322 -19.34 19.35 50.56
N ARG A 323 -20.33 18.54 50.99
CA ARG A 323 -21.73 18.61 50.53
C ARG A 323 -22.37 19.97 50.79
N ARG A 324 -23.23 20.39 49.86
CA ARG A 324 -23.83 21.74 49.88
C ARG A 324 -25.34 21.67 49.69
N GLY A 325 -26.12 22.08 50.69
CA GLY A 325 -27.55 22.36 50.51
C GLY A 325 -28.47 21.18 50.19
N TYR A 326 -28.01 19.92 50.28
CA TYR A 326 -28.86 18.75 50.07
C TYR A 326 -28.49 17.56 50.96
N SER A 327 -29.46 16.69 51.21
CA SER A 327 -29.31 15.40 51.91
C SER A 327 -30.22 14.35 51.29
N VAL A 328 -29.82 13.07 51.29
CA VAL A 328 -30.64 11.98 50.70
C VAL A 328 -30.75 10.83 51.69
N TRP A 329 -31.87 10.73 52.39
CA TRP A 329 -32.11 9.71 53.40
C TRP A 329 -32.86 8.51 52.81
N ALA A 330 -32.30 7.31 52.95
CA ALA A 330 -32.91 6.07 52.47
C ALA A 330 -32.55 4.91 53.43
N PRO A 331 -33.23 3.74 53.34
CA PRO A 331 -32.96 2.62 54.23
C PRO A 331 -31.47 2.24 54.26
N VAL A 332 -30.96 1.83 55.42
CA VAL A 332 -29.58 1.35 55.54
C VAL A 332 -29.30 0.16 54.61
N GLY A 333 -28.05 0.02 54.16
CA GLY A 333 -27.61 -1.12 53.33
C GLY A 333 -27.68 -0.91 51.81
N GLN A 334 -28.14 0.24 51.31
CA GLN A 334 -28.12 0.57 49.87
C GLN A 334 -26.74 0.94 49.32
N GLY A 335 -25.67 0.94 50.14
CA GLY A 335 -24.34 1.38 49.71
C GLY A 335 -23.43 0.26 49.19
N THR A 336 -23.85 -1.01 49.33
CA THR A 336 -22.96 -2.18 49.15
C THR A 336 -23.12 -2.87 47.80
N SER A 337 -24.07 -2.45 46.96
CA SER A 337 -24.30 -3.04 45.64
C SER A 337 -23.86 -2.10 44.53
N THR A 338 -23.21 -2.65 43.51
CA THR A 338 -22.85 -1.90 42.31
C THR A 338 -24.11 -1.62 41.48
N TYR A 339 -24.41 -0.35 41.25
CA TYR A 339 -25.48 0.03 40.32
C TYR A 339 -25.00 -0.05 38.88
N ALA A 340 -25.63 -0.90 38.08
CA ALA A 340 -25.52 -0.87 36.63
C ALA A 340 -26.84 -0.34 36.07
N PRO A 341 -26.87 0.85 35.43
CA PRO A 341 -28.10 1.33 34.82
C PRO A 341 -28.57 0.32 33.77
N PRO A 342 -29.87 -0.03 33.72
CA PRO A 342 -30.40 -0.86 32.67
C PRO A 342 -30.22 -0.12 31.34
N ARG A 343 -29.30 -0.62 30.51
CA ARG A 343 -29.11 -0.17 29.13
C ARG A 343 -29.50 -1.30 28.20
N ALA A 344 -30.15 -0.98 27.09
CA ALA A 344 -30.35 -1.98 26.04
C ALA A 344 -28.95 -2.48 25.60
N PRO A 345 -28.68 -3.80 25.66
CA PRO A 345 -27.38 -4.34 25.29
C PRO A 345 -27.18 -4.35 23.77
N VAL A 346 -28.24 -4.06 23.01
CA VAL A 346 -28.28 -4.09 21.55
C VAL A 346 -28.97 -2.83 21.04
N THR A 347 -28.53 -2.36 19.88
CA THR A 347 -29.19 -1.33 19.08
C THR A 347 -29.63 -1.94 17.75
N SER A 348 -30.64 -1.33 17.12
CA SER A 348 -31.11 -1.69 15.78
C SER A 348 -31.10 -0.45 14.90
N GLN A 349 -30.65 -0.60 13.66
CA GLN A 349 -30.72 0.42 12.62
C GLN A 349 -31.34 -0.21 11.36
N GLU A 350 -32.19 0.53 10.66
CA GLU A 350 -32.79 0.12 9.40
C GLU A 350 -32.58 1.17 8.33
N TRP A 351 -31.98 0.76 7.22
CA TRP A 351 -31.78 1.54 6.02
C TRP A 351 -32.86 1.20 5.00
N GLU A 352 -33.56 2.22 4.52
CA GLU A 352 -34.30 2.12 3.27
C GLU A 352 -33.28 2.23 2.13
N LEU A 353 -33.40 1.41 1.07
CA LEU A 353 -32.63 1.54 -0.18
C LEU A 353 -33.53 2.13 -1.26
N ALA A 354 -33.68 3.45 -1.23
CA ALA A 354 -34.48 4.23 -2.17
C ALA A 354 -33.71 5.48 -2.62
N ASP A 355 -34.13 6.10 -3.72
CA ASP A 355 -33.58 7.40 -4.14
C ASP A 355 -34.21 8.48 -3.25
N ASP A 356 -33.53 8.81 -2.15
CA ASP A 356 -34.04 9.68 -1.10
C ASP A 356 -32.98 10.66 -0.58
N LEU A 357 -33.31 11.44 0.46
CA LEU A 357 -32.39 12.45 1.00
C LEU A 357 -31.07 11.87 1.52
N GLY A 358 -31.00 10.56 1.80
CA GLY A 358 -29.81 9.85 2.26
C GLY A 358 -28.70 9.78 1.22
N ASP A 359 -29.01 9.90 -0.08
CA ASP A 359 -28.06 9.69 -1.17
C ASP A 359 -28.22 10.62 -2.41
N LEU A 360 -29.18 11.55 -2.37
CA LEU A 360 -29.46 12.50 -3.46
C LEU A 360 -28.35 13.52 -3.77
N ASN A 361 -27.41 13.79 -2.85
CA ASN A 361 -26.35 14.79 -3.06
C ASN A 361 -25.02 14.42 -2.36
N CYS A 362 -23.92 15.07 -2.74
CA CYS A 362 -22.58 14.81 -2.17
C CYS A 362 -22.39 15.19 -0.70
N GLN A 363 -23.35 15.89 -0.10
CA GLN A 363 -23.34 16.30 1.31
C GLN A 363 -24.20 15.37 2.16
N SER A 364 -24.91 14.40 1.56
CA SER A 364 -25.70 13.42 2.28
C SER A 364 -24.82 12.37 2.94
N LEU A 365 -25.42 11.49 3.74
CA LEU A 365 -24.70 10.42 4.43
C LEU A 365 -24.11 9.37 3.48
N GLY A 366 -24.54 9.35 2.20
CA GLY A 366 -24.14 8.37 1.20
C GLY A 366 -24.64 6.96 1.49
N GLN A 367 -25.68 6.82 2.31
CA GLN A 367 -26.25 5.57 2.82
C GLN A 367 -27.70 5.40 2.35
N GLY A 368 -28.19 4.16 2.32
CA GLY A 368 -29.61 3.90 2.04
C GLY A 368 -30.08 4.22 0.60
N GLY A 369 -29.17 4.27 -0.36
CA GLY A 369 -29.57 4.57 -1.73
C GLY A 369 -30.23 3.41 -2.46
N ARG A 370 -31.00 3.69 -3.53
CA ARG A 370 -31.58 2.66 -4.40
C ARG A 370 -30.47 1.76 -4.99
N LEU A 371 -30.80 0.49 -5.21
CA LEU A 371 -29.94 -0.42 -5.98
C LEU A 371 -29.92 -0.02 -7.47
N PRO A 372 -28.76 -0.12 -8.15
CA PRO A 372 -28.67 0.19 -9.57
C PRO A 372 -29.49 -0.78 -10.43
N ASP A 373 -30.08 -0.25 -11.50
CA ASP A 373 -30.74 -1.03 -12.55
C ASP A 373 -29.71 -1.89 -13.31
N PHE A 374 -30.04 -3.15 -13.56
CA PHE A 374 -29.29 -4.06 -14.44
C PHE A 374 -27.81 -4.22 -14.06
N SER A 375 -27.52 -4.20 -12.76
CA SER A 375 -26.16 -4.28 -12.23
C SER A 375 -26.10 -5.16 -10.99
N THR A 376 -25.01 -5.92 -10.87
CA THR A 376 -24.65 -6.69 -9.67
C THR A 376 -23.76 -5.90 -8.71
N ASN A 377 -23.59 -4.59 -8.94
CA ASN A 377 -22.78 -3.77 -8.07
C ASN A 377 -23.39 -3.61 -6.68
N ARG A 378 -22.49 -3.48 -5.72
CA ARG A 378 -22.78 -3.28 -4.31
C ARG A 378 -23.14 -1.83 -4.05
N ARG A 379 -24.28 -1.60 -3.42
CA ARG A 379 -24.68 -0.32 -2.83
C ARG A 379 -24.35 -0.32 -1.34
N LEU A 380 -23.76 0.77 -0.85
CA LEU A 380 -23.63 1.00 0.58
C LEU A 380 -25.01 1.08 1.20
N VAL A 381 -25.26 0.19 2.17
CA VAL A 381 -26.44 0.27 3.02
C VAL A 381 -26.15 1.26 4.13
N GLY A 382 -25.14 0.96 4.96
CA GLY A 382 -24.78 1.74 6.14
C GLY A 382 -23.55 1.21 6.86
N LYS A 383 -23.15 1.88 7.93
CA LYS A 383 -21.98 1.51 8.77
C LYS A 383 -22.41 1.34 10.22
N ILE A 384 -21.87 0.32 10.88
CA ILE A 384 -22.16 0.02 12.30
C ILE A 384 -20.86 -0.13 13.09
N TYR A 385 -20.85 0.34 14.33
CA TYR A 385 -19.70 0.20 15.25
C TYR A 385 -19.96 -0.91 16.26
N THR A 386 -19.32 -2.06 16.07
CA THR A 386 -19.66 -3.30 16.77
C THR A 386 -18.64 -3.65 17.82
N GLN A 387 -19.10 -4.31 18.89
CA GLN A 387 -18.23 -4.86 19.94
C GLN A 387 -17.71 -6.25 19.52
N ALA A 388 -16.42 -6.51 19.76
CA ALA A 388 -15.82 -7.82 19.54
C ALA A 388 -16.57 -8.94 20.28
N GLY A 389 -16.75 -10.08 19.62
CA GLY A 389 -17.38 -11.27 20.19
C GLY A 389 -18.90 -11.19 20.36
N GLN A 390 -19.55 -10.08 19.98
CA GLN A 390 -21.01 -9.94 20.03
C GLN A 390 -21.61 -10.12 18.62
N PRO A 391 -22.76 -10.82 18.48
CA PRO A 391 -23.34 -11.08 17.17
C PRO A 391 -23.91 -9.80 16.55
N VAL A 392 -23.71 -9.68 15.24
CA VAL A 392 -24.42 -8.77 14.35
C VAL A 392 -25.44 -9.59 13.57
N GLN A 393 -26.72 -9.34 13.78
CA GLN A 393 -27.79 -9.90 12.97
C GLN A 393 -28.18 -8.88 11.92
N TYR A 394 -28.39 -9.31 10.69
CA TYR A 394 -28.83 -8.42 9.61
C TYR A 394 -29.85 -9.09 8.71
N GLU A 395 -30.76 -8.28 8.20
CA GLU A 395 -31.92 -8.69 7.42
C GLU A 395 -32.02 -7.80 6.18
N LEU A 396 -32.41 -8.36 5.03
CA LEU A 396 -32.82 -7.61 3.84
C LEU A 396 -34.23 -8.03 3.42
N ARG A 397 -35.09 -7.05 3.18
CA ARG A 397 -36.49 -7.23 2.77
C ARG A 397 -36.80 -6.38 1.53
N PRO A 398 -37.06 -6.98 0.36
CA PRO A 398 -37.55 -6.24 -0.79
C PRO A 398 -38.95 -5.67 -0.52
N GLU A 399 -39.25 -4.48 -1.03
CA GLU A 399 -40.56 -3.82 -0.83
C GLU A 399 -41.72 -4.67 -1.40
N SER A 400 -41.52 -5.31 -2.55
CA SER A 400 -42.50 -6.18 -3.21
C SER A 400 -42.13 -7.66 -3.07
N SER A 401 -42.24 -8.20 -1.86
CA SER A 401 -41.71 -9.50 -1.45
C SER A 401 -42.26 -10.74 -2.19
N GLY A 402 -43.39 -10.61 -2.92
CA GLY A 402 -44.03 -11.69 -3.70
C GLY A 402 -43.59 -11.81 -5.16
N ASN A 403 -42.94 -10.79 -5.73
CA ASN A 403 -42.47 -10.75 -7.12
C ASN A 403 -41.06 -10.12 -7.26
N ALA A 404 -40.35 -9.92 -6.15
CA ALA A 404 -39.03 -9.33 -6.16
C ALA A 404 -37.99 -10.30 -6.76
N SER A 405 -37.09 -9.74 -7.56
CA SER A 405 -35.91 -10.44 -8.04
C SER A 405 -34.91 -10.63 -6.90
N SER A 406 -34.11 -11.70 -6.93
CA SER A 406 -33.24 -12.07 -5.82
C SER A 406 -32.16 -11.01 -5.51
N LEU A 407 -32.03 -10.63 -4.24
CA LEU A 407 -31.08 -9.66 -3.70
C LEU A 407 -30.12 -10.31 -2.72
N THR A 408 -28.91 -9.75 -2.61
CA THR A 408 -27.91 -10.13 -1.61
C THR A 408 -27.64 -8.96 -0.68
N VAL A 409 -27.57 -9.20 0.62
CA VAL A 409 -26.99 -8.30 1.63
C VAL A 409 -25.74 -8.94 2.22
N GLY A 410 -24.71 -8.16 2.48
CA GLY A 410 -23.49 -8.65 3.12
C GLY A 410 -22.87 -7.65 4.09
N LEU A 411 -22.12 -8.20 5.04
CA LEU A 411 -21.21 -7.45 5.89
C LEU A 411 -19.80 -7.48 5.31
N TYR A 412 -19.12 -6.36 5.43
CA TYR A 412 -17.78 -6.13 4.91
C TYR A 412 -16.92 -5.42 5.95
N ASP A 413 -15.61 -5.65 5.89
CA ASP A 413 -14.65 -4.80 6.58
C ASP A 413 -14.49 -3.46 5.86
N LEU A 414 -13.74 -2.53 6.46
CA LEU A 414 -13.45 -1.21 5.85
C LEU A 414 -12.58 -1.27 4.59
N ARG A 415 -11.98 -2.42 4.26
CA ARG A 415 -11.22 -2.64 3.02
C ARG A 415 -12.09 -3.17 1.89
N GLY A 416 -13.36 -3.45 2.16
CA GLY A 416 -14.30 -4.00 1.19
C GLY A 416 -14.24 -5.53 1.05
N ASN A 417 -13.54 -6.23 1.95
CA ASN A 417 -13.57 -7.69 2.00
C ASN A 417 -14.90 -8.14 2.60
N ARG A 418 -15.53 -9.14 1.98
CA ARG A 418 -16.81 -9.69 2.44
C ARG A 418 -16.58 -10.62 3.63
N LEU A 419 -17.25 -10.35 4.74
CA LEU A 419 -17.18 -11.13 5.98
C LEU A 419 -18.33 -12.13 6.09
N SER A 420 -19.53 -11.73 5.69
CA SER A 420 -20.73 -12.57 5.67
C SER A 420 -21.71 -12.06 4.62
N ALA A 421 -22.59 -12.93 4.11
CA ALA A 421 -23.64 -12.54 3.17
C ALA A 421 -24.86 -13.47 3.24
N ALA A 422 -26.01 -12.92 2.87
CA ALA A 422 -27.27 -13.62 2.77
C ALA A 422 -28.01 -13.19 1.50
N THR A 423 -28.73 -14.12 0.86
CA THR A 423 -29.41 -13.90 -0.42
C THR A 423 -30.84 -14.41 -0.36
N GLY A 424 -31.80 -13.69 -0.97
CA GLY A 424 -33.20 -14.09 -1.00
C GLY A 424 -34.09 -13.19 -1.85
N THR A 425 -35.33 -13.62 -2.08
CA THR A 425 -36.36 -12.91 -2.87
C THR A 425 -37.43 -12.24 -2.01
N THR A 426 -37.61 -12.69 -0.75
CA THR A 426 -38.65 -12.18 0.17
C THR A 426 -38.02 -11.66 1.46
N LEU A 427 -37.09 -12.43 2.02
CA LEU A 427 -36.28 -12.08 3.18
C LEU A 427 -34.94 -12.79 3.05
N ALA A 428 -33.85 -12.06 3.28
CA ALA A 428 -32.52 -12.63 3.46
C ALA A 428 -32.03 -12.30 4.87
N THR A 429 -31.55 -13.29 5.62
CA THR A 429 -31.03 -13.08 6.98
C THR A 429 -29.62 -13.62 7.10
N GLY A 430 -28.79 -12.92 7.86
CA GLY A 430 -27.44 -13.37 8.18
C GLY A 430 -27.04 -12.98 9.59
N ILE A 431 -26.03 -13.68 10.10
CA ILE A 431 -25.41 -13.42 11.40
C ILE A 431 -23.90 -13.43 11.20
N TYR A 432 -23.20 -12.50 11.86
CA TYR A 432 -21.74 -12.44 11.89
C TYR A 432 -21.25 -12.03 13.27
N THR A 433 -20.22 -12.70 13.79
CA THR A 433 -19.59 -12.33 15.07
C THR A 433 -18.21 -11.71 14.79
N PRO A 434 -18.03 -10.39 15.02
CA PRO A 434 -16.77 -9.71 14.75
C PRO A 434 -15.66 -10.17 15.70
N ALA A 435 -14.46 -10.43 15.16
CA ALA A 435 -13.29 -10.78 15.97
C ALA A 435 -12.68 -9.57 16.70
N ALA A 436 -12.96 -8.35 16.25
CA ALA A 436 -12.45 -7.11 16.81
C ALA A 436 -13.57 -6.06 16.91
N THR A 437 -13.44 -5.15 17.88
CA THR A 437 -14.32 -4.00 18.05
C THR A 437 -13.98 -2.97 16.98
N GLY A 438 -14.97 -2.45 16.27
CA GLY A 438 -14.74 -1.44 15.25
C GLY A 438 -15.86 -1.29 14.24
N TRP A 439 -15.57 -0.58 13.15
CA TRP A 439 -16.52 -0.36 12.06
C TRP A 439 -16.68 -1.57 11.16
N LEU A 440 -17.93 -1.89 10.84
CA LEU A 440 -18.31 -2.80 9.76
C LEU A 440 -19.25 -2.08 8.79
N VAL A 441 -19.27 -2.55 7.56
CA VAL A 441 -20.06 -1.96 6.46
C VAL A 441 -21.08 -2.97 5.97
N LEU A 442 -22.35 -2.56 5.88
CA LEU A 442 -23.39 -3.34 5.21
C LEU A 442 -23.51 -2.88 3.76
N LYS A 443 -23.63 -3.83 2.83
CA LYS A 443 -23.86 -3.57 1.40
C LYS A 443 -24.94 -4.47 0.86
N ALA A 444 -25.70 -3.99 -0.12
CA ALA A 444 -26.72 -4.76 -0.82
C ALA A 444 -26.52 -4.70 -2.34
N GLN A 445 -26.94 -5.73 -3.06
CA GLN A 445 -26.80 -5.81 -4.52
C GLN A 445 -27.88 -6.70 -5.15
N ASN A 446 -28.12 -6.54 -6.45
CA ASN A 446 -28.82 -7.57 -7.22
C ASN A 446 -27.93 -8.80 -7.40
N THR A 447 -28.57 -9.97 -7.51
CA THR A 447 -27.87 -11.23 -7.82
C THR A 447 -27.63 -11.44 -9.32
N SER A 448 -28.32 -10.68 -10.18
CA SER A 448 -28.17 -10.74 -11.64
C SER A 448 -28.13 -9.33 -12.24
N ALA A 449 -27.31 -9.15 -13.27
CA ALA A 449 -27.26 -7.93 -14.08
C ALA A 449 -28.49 -7.76 -14.99
N THR A 450 -29.44 -8.71 -14.99
CA THR A 450 -30.70 -8.61 -15.73
C THR A 450 -31.85 -8.01 -14.89
N TYR A 451 -31.64 -7.84 -13.58
CA TYR A 451 -32.68 -7.35 -12.68
C TYR A 451 -32.67 -5.82 -12.61
N ALA A 452 -33.84 -5.22 -12.71
CA ALA A 452 -34.02 -3.80 -12.41
C ALA A 452 -33.69 -3.54 -10.92
N GLY A 453 -33.31 -2.32 -10.60
CA GLY A 453 -33.02 -1.85 -9.26
C GLY A 453 -34.29 -1.84 -8.43
N GLN A 454 -34.24 -2.49 -7.28
CA GLN A 454 -35.40 -2.72 -6.43
C GLN A 454 -35.28 -1.90 -5.14
N ARG A 455 -36.40 -1.37 -4.68
CA ARG A 455 -36.50 -0.84 -3.31
C ARG A 455 -36.46 -1.99 -2.32
N CYS A 456 -35.63 -1.86 -1.30
CA CYS A 456 -35.53 -2.82 -0.21
C CYS A 456 -35.17 -2.12 1.09
N TYR A 457 -35.34 -2.84 2.19
CA TYR A 457 -35.00 -2.37 3.53
C TYR A 457 -33.96 -3.32 4.10
N VAL A 458 -32.90 -2.78 4.69
CA VAL A 458 -31.89 -3.56 5.39
C VAL A 458 -31.89 -3.16 6.85
N LYS A 459 -32.03 -4.13 7.74
CA LYS A 459 -31.97 -3.91 9.18
C LYS A 459 -30.74 -4.60 9.76
N ALA A 460 -30.03 -3.95 10.67
CA ALA A 460 -28.96 -4.55 11.45
C ALA A 460 -29.24 -4.38 12.95
N THR A 461 -29.10 -5.46 13.71
CA THR A 461 -29.19 -5.51 15.18
C THR A 461 -27.84 -5.94 15.73
N TYR A 462 -27.23 -5.12 16.59
CA TYR A 462 -25.87 -5.36 17.08
C TYR A 462 -25.61 -4.72 18.45
N THR A 463 -24.56 -5.16 19.13
CA THR A 463 -24.06 -4.53 20.37
C THR A 463 -22.95 -3.53 20.02
N ALA A 464 -23.14 -2.27 20.42
CA ALA A 464 -22.08 -1.27 20.44
C ALA A 464 -21.27 -1.37 21.75
N PRO A 465 -19.95 -1.11 21.74
CA PRO A 465 -19.16 -1.12 22.96
C PRO A 465 -19.55 0.04 23.89
N ALA A 466 -19.40 -0.16 25.20
CA ALA A 466 -19.75 0.84 26.21
C ALA A 466 -18.99 2.16 26.07
N ALA A 467 -17.78 2.12 25.52
CA ALA A 467 -17.00 3.29 25.14
C ALA A 467 -16.61 3.17 23.66
N VAL A 468 -16.89 4.22 22.89
CA VAL A 468 -16.52 4.34 21.49
C VAL A 468 -15.36 5.31 21.38
N ASP A 469 -14.22 4.87 20.85
CA ASP A 469 -13.13 5.77 20.43
C ASP A 469 -13.01 5.76 18.90
N THR A 470 -13.69 6.71 18.26
CA THR A 470 -13.70 6.84 16.80
C THR A 470 -12.39 7.40 16.24
N ARG A 471 -11.46 7.88 17.09
CA ARG A 471 -10.19 8.47 16.64
C ARG A 471 -9.12 7.42 16.36
N ASN A 472 -9.23 6.27 17.01
CA ASN A 472 -8.27 5.16 16.95
C ASN A 472 -8.84 3.90 16.29
N ALA A 473 -10.11 3.95 15.86
CA ALA A 473 -10.81 2.84 15.23
C ALA A 473 -10.40 2.67 13.76
N SER A 474 -9.12 2.32 13.54
CA SER A 474 -8.59 1.67 12.33
C SER A 474 -9.35 1.97 11.03
N ALA A 475 -9.57 3.25 10.71
CA ALA A 475 -9.75 3.62 9.33
C ALA A 475 -8.45 3.18 8.63
N PRO A 476 -8.51 2.37 7.56
CA PRO A 476 -7.30 2.06 6.81
C PRO A 476 -6.59 3.38 6.47
N LEU A 477 -5.25 3.37 6.50
CA LEU A 477 -4.42 4.56 6.24
C LEU A 477 -4.88 5.32 4.98
N ASN A 478 -5.48 4.61 4.03
CA ASN A 478 -6.30 5.14 2.95
C ASN A 478 -7.70 4.52 2.99
N ALA A 479 -8.76 5.34 2.92
CA ALA A 479 -10.12 4.84 2.70
C ALA A 479 -10.23 4.27 1.28
N VAL A 480 -10.96 3.15 1.10
CA VAL A 480 -11.28 2.62 -0.24
C VAL A 480 -12.58 3.24 -0.75
N ALA A 481 -12.52 3.90 -1.91
CA ALA A 481 -13.67 4.34 -2.67
C ALA A 481 -13.98 3.33 -3.78
N ILE A 482 -15.17 2.73 -3.73
CA ILE A 482 -15.58 1.71 -4.70
C ILE A 482 -16.50 2.37 -5.72
N TRP A 483 -16.20 2.18 -7.01
CA TRP A 483 -17.07 2.61 -8.10
C TRP A 483 -18.36 1.79 -8.10
N THR A 484 -19.50 2.47 -8.20
CA THR A 484 -20.80 1.83 -8.27
C THR A 484 -21.54 2.15 -9.56
N GLY A 485 -21.42 3.38 -10.08
CA GLY A 485 -22.15 3.85 -11.27
C GLY A 485 -23.66 4.00 -11.01
N ASN A 486 -24.06 4.20 -9.75
CA ASN A 486 -25.46 4.11 -9.32
C ASN A 486 -26.36 5.25 -9.80
N ASN A 487 -25.81 6.41 -10.15
CA ASN A 487 -26.61 7.54 -10.65
C ASN A 487 -26.83 7.46 -12.17
N ALA A 488 -26.89 6.25 -12.73
CA ALA A 488 -27.06 6.00 -14.16
C ALA A 488 -26.10 6.81 -15.06
N SER A 489 -24.88 7.02 -14.57
CA SER A 489 -23.89 7.90 -15.20
C SER A 489 -22.50 7.27 -15.11
N ALA A 490 -21.73 7.46 -16.18
CA ALA A 490 -20.33 7.07 -16.25
C ALA A 490 -19.39 8.14 -15.66
N ASP A 491 -19.89 9.31 -15.25
CA ASP A 491 -19.07 10.44 -14.82
C ASP A 491 -18.43 10.18 -13.43
N PRO A 492 -17.10 10.06 -13.34
CA PRO A 492 -16.42 9.86 -12.06
C PRO A 492 -16.34 11.11 -11.19
N SER A 493 -16.72 12.27 -11.71
CA SER A 493 -16.86 13.51 -10.93
C SER A 493 -18.21 13.64 -10.22
N ASP A 494 -19.15 12.73 -10.48
CA ASP A 494 -20.38 12.61 -9.70
C ASP A 494 -20.15 11.70 -8.49
N CYS A 495 -20.10 12.31 -7.31
CA CYS A 495 -19.90 11.64 -6.03
C CYS A 495 -20.90 10.50 -5.78
N ARG A 496 -22.10 10.55 -6.37
CA ARG A 496 -23.17 9.56 -6.21
C ARG A 496 -22.85 8.22 -6.88
N ASN A 497 -21.90 8.23 -7.83
CA ASN A 497 -21.37 7.03 -8.45
C ASN A 497 -20.29 6.33 -7.61
N TRP A 498 -19.95 6.88 -6.45
CA TRP A 498 -19.01 6.31 -5.49
C TRP A 498 -19.72 5.82 -4.25
N GLU A 499 -19.26 4.69 -3.72
CA GLU A 499 -19.93 4.01 -2.62
C GLU A 499 -20.13 4.89 -1.37
N ASN A 500 -19.18 5.76 -1.04
CA ASN A 500 -19.26 6.64 0.12
C ASN A 500 -19.93 8.00 -0.16
N GLY A 501 -20.42 8.26 -1.39
CA GLY A 501 -20.95 9.58 -1.74
C GLY A 501 -19.89 10.69 -1.77
N VAL A 502 -18.61 10.34 -1.80
CA VAL A 502 -17.46 11.25 -1.75
C VAL A 502 -16.51 10.95 -2.90
N LEU A 503 -15.98 12.00 -3.52
CA LEU A 503 -15.01 11.88 -4.61
C LEU A 503 -13.67 11.35 -4.11
N PRO A 504 -13.05 10.39 -4.81
CA PRO A 504 -11.69 9.97 -4.52
C PRO A 504 -10.68 11.11 -4.65
N SER A 505 -9.60 11.00 -3.89
CA SER A 505 -8.46 11.91 -3.95
C SER A 505 -7.15 11.14 -3.95
N ALA A 506 -6.00 11.84 -4.03
CA ALA A 506 -4.68 11.23 -3.98
C ALA A 506 -4.35 10.47 -2.67
N THR A 507 -5.23 10.52 -1.66
CA THR A 507 -5.12 9.78 -0.38
C THR A 507 -6.19 8.69 -0.24
N THR A 508 -6.93 8.40 -1.30
CA THR A 508 -8.04 7.44 -1.31
C THR A 508 -7.72 6.32 -2.29
N ASP A 509 -7.75 5.07 -1.85
CA ASP A 509 -7.59 3.94 -2.77
C ASP A 509 -8.90 3.75 -3.56
N VAL A 510 -8.81 3.42 -4.84
CA VAL A 510 -9.98 3.22 -5.70
C VAL A 510 -10.07 1.77 -6.18
N LEU A 511 -11.27 1.20 -6.10
CA LEU A 511 -11.62 -0.07 -6.70
C LEU A 511 -12.74 0.11 -7.72
N VAL A 512 -12.50 -0.30 -8.97
CA VAL A 512 -13.49 -0.35 -10.04
C VAL A 512 -13.88 -1.81 -10.29
N PRO A 513 -15.00 -2.28 -9.72
CA PRO A 513 -15.44 -3.65 -9.87
C PRO A 513 -16.08 -3.91 -11.24
N ALA A 514 -16.09 -5.17 -11.65
CA ALA A 514 -16.86 -5.60 -12.82
C ALA A 514 -18.37 -5.59 -12.53
N GLY A 515 -19.19 -5.44 -13.57
CA GLY A 515 -20.66 -5.56 -13.46
C GLY A 515 -21.43 -4.25 -13.21
N SER A 516 -20.77 -3.09 -13.22
CA SER A 516 -21.48 -1.81 -13.38
C SER A 516 -22.05 -1.69 -14.80
N THR A 517 -23.29 -1.23 -14.93
CA THR A 517 -23.85 -0.85 -16.23
C THR A 517 -23.16 0.40 -16.79
N PHE A 518 -22.76 1.31 -15.89
CA PHE A 518 -22.08 2.56 -16.22
C PHE A 518 -20.65 2.54 -15.68
N MET A 519 -19.73 2.02 -16.49
CA MET A 519 -18.30 2.03 -16.18
C MET A 519 -17.75 3.46 -16.21
N PRO A 520 -16.78 3.81 -15.35
CA PRO A 520 -16.28 5.18 -15.22
C PRO A 520 -15.63 5.66 -16.52
N SER A 521 -15.99 6.88 -16.92
CA SER A 521 -15.52 7.56 -18.12
C SER A 521 -15.16 9.01 -17.79
N LEU A 522 -13.86 9.31 -17.73
CA LEU A 522 -13.35 10.66 -17.52
C LEU A 522 -13.50 11.47 -18.82
N ALA A 523 -14.69 12.05 -19.02
CA ALA A 523 -14.98 12.94 -20.15
C ALA A 523 -14.46 14.37 -19.92
N THR A 524 -14.37 14.81 -18.67
CA THR A 524 -13.81 16.11 -18.27
C THR A 524 -12.97 15.98 -17.00
N GLY A 525 -12.05 16.92 -16.78
CA GLY A 525 -11.33 17.03 -15.52
C GLY A 525 -10.27 15.95 -15.26
N VAL A 526 -10.08 15.64 -13.98
CA VAL A 526 -9.06 14.74 -13.46
C VAL A 526 -9.66 13.87 -12.35
N LEU A 527 -9.44 12.55 -12.41
CA LEU A 527 -9.66 11.67 -11.27
C LEU A 527 -8.32 11.42 -10.59
N ALA A 528 -8.23 11.72 -9.29
CA ALA A 528 -7.04 11.46 -8.48
C ALA A 528 -7.32 10.32 -7.50
N THR A 529 -6.36 9.41 -7.36
CA THR A 529 -6.42 8.25 -6.46
C THR A 529 -5.05 7.98 -5.85
N HIS A 530 -5.02 7.31 -4.69
CA HIS A 530 -3.81 6.69 -4.17
C HIS A 530 -3.52 5.41 -4.96
N ASP A 531 -3.98 4.23 -4.52
CA ASP A 531 -3.92 3.01 -5.33
C ASP A 531 -5.14 2.94 -6.28
N LEU A 532 -4.98 2.34 -7.46
CA LEU A 532 -6.08 2.04 -8.38
C LEU A 532 -6.13 0.56 -8.70
N THR A 533 -7.26 -0.07 -8.41
CA THR A 533 -7.58 -1.43 -8.84
C THR A 533 -8.74 -1.42 -9.84
N ILE A 534 -8.51 -1.97 -11.04
CA ILE A 534 -9.54 -2.24 -12.05
C ILE A 534 -9.69 -3.75 -12.14
N GLU A 535 -10.84 -4.29 -11.74
CA GLU A 535 -11.08 -5.74 -11.74
C GLU A 535 -11.23 -6.31 -13.17
N ALA A 536 -11.03 -7.61 -13.31
CA ALA A 536 -11.23 -8.31 -14.58
C ALA A 536 -12.68 -8.14 -15.08
N GLY A 537 -12.84 -7.68 -16.32
CA GLY A 537 -14.15 -7.35 -16.91
C GLY A 537 -14.66 -5.93 -16.63
N ALA A 538 -13.96 -5.13 -15.80
CA ALA A 538 -14.24 -3.71 -15.64
C ALA A 538 -13.53 -2.87 -16.71
N THR A 539 -14.05 -1.67 -16.97
CA THR A 539 -13.44 -0.70 -17.89
C THR A 539 -13.31 0.66 -17.23
N VAL A 540 -12.21 1.37 -17.47
CA VAL A 540 -12.07 2.80 -17.18
C VAL A 540 -11.74 3.53 -18.48
N ALA A 541 -12.61 4.44 -18.91
CA ALA A 541 -12.34 5.28 -20.09
C ALA A 541 -11.72 6.61 -19.68
N VAL A 542 -10.62 7.00 -20.31
CA VAL A 542 -9.93 8.28 -20.08
C VAL A 542 -9.95 9.07 -21.40
N ALA A 543 -10.84 10.06 -21.53
CA ALA A 543 -11.01 10.81 -22.77
C ALA A 543 -9.81 11.72 -23.08
N ALA A 544 -9.67 12.13 -24.35
CA ALA A 544 -8.62 13.05 -24.75
C ALA A 544 -8.68 14.36 -23.92
N GLY A 545 -7.52 14.84 -23.47
CA GLY A 545 -7.43 16.06 -22.64
C GLY A 545 -7.72 15.86 -21.14
N THR A 546 -8.11 14.66 -20.70
CA THR A 546 -8.29 14.32 -19.27
C THR A 546 -7.13 13.46 -18.75
N ALA A 547 -7.06 13.31 -17.42
CA ALA A 547 -6.03 12.49 -16.79
C ALA A 547 -6.55 11.68 -15.60
N LEU A 548 -6.10 10.42 -15.54
CA LEU A 548 -6.18 9.56 -14.36
C LEU A 548 -4.86 9.66 -13.60
N ARG A 549 -4.87 10.25 -12.40
CA ARG A 549 -3.68 10.49 -11.57
C ARG A 549 -3.63 9.50 -10.42
N ILE A 550 -2.53 8.76 -10.33
CA ILE A 550 -2.34 7.68 -9.38
C ILE A 550 -1.09 8.00 -8.56
N ALA A 551 -1.25 8.21 -7.25
CA ALA A 551 -0.16 8.48 -6.32
C ALA A 551 0.46 7.19 -5.73
N GLY A 552 -0.26 6.08 -5.79
CA GLY A 552 0.16 4.74 -5.35
C GLY A 552 0.28 3.75 -6.52
N ASN A 553 -0.12 2.50 -6.35
CA ASN A 553 0.06 1.43 -7.35
C ASN A 553 -1.11 1.33 -8.33
N LEU A 554 -0.84 0.84 -9.55
CA LEU A 554 -1.85 0.48 -10.54
C LEU A 554 -1.95 -1.04 -10.67
N THR A 555 -3.11 -1.59 -10.28
CA THR A 555 -3.52 -2.97 -10.55
C THR A 555 -4.65 -2.98 -11.58
N ASN A 556 -4.36 -3.29 -12.83
CA ASN A 556 -5.36 -3.28 -13.89
C ASN A 556 -5.56 -4.68 -14.47
N GLN A 557 -6.56 -5.42 -13.98
CA GLN A 557 -6.96 -6.71 -14.54
C GLN A 557 -8.08 -6.58 -15.58
N GLY A 558 -8.64 -5.37 -15.75
CA GLY A 558 -9.67 -5.03 -16.72
C GLY A 558 -9.10 -4.31 -17.94
N THR A 559 -9.81 -3.28 -18.41
CA THR A 559 -9.39 -2.47 -19.57
C THR A 559 -9.34 -0.98 -19.20
N CYS A 560 -8.27 -0.30 -19.60
CA CYS A 560 -8.21 1.16 -19.59
C CYS A 560 -8.23 1.65 -21.04
N THR A 561 -9.20 2.47 -21.42
CA THR A 561 -9.42 2.92 -22.82
C THR A 561 -9.36 4.44 -22.95
N GLY A 562 -9.39 4.93 -24.20
CA GLY A 562 -9.43 6.36 -24.52
C GLY A 562 -8.05 6.98 -24.74
N ALA A 563 -8.02 8.23 -25.20
CA ALA A 563 -6.79 8.93 -25.59
C ALA A 563 -6.24 9.86 -24.49
N GLY A 564 -6.83 9.85 -23.30
CA GLY A 564 -6.37 10.61 -22.15
C GLY A 564 -5.15 9.98 -21.48
N GLN A 565 -4.61 10.68 -20.48
CA GLN A 565 -3.35 10.34 -19.85
C GLN A 565 -3.52 9.52 -18.57
N VAL A 566 -2.81 8.40 -18.45
CA VAL A 566 -2.58 7.72 -17.17
C VAL A 566 -1.26 8.23 -16.58
N LEU A 567 -1.34 8.89 -15.43
CA LEU A 567 -0.22 9.55 -14.76
C LEU A 567 0.12 8.84 -13.45
N LEU A 568 1.37 8.41 -13.33
CA LEU A 568 1.96 7.87 -12.10
C LEU A 568 2.80 8.98 -11.45
N ASN A 569 2.34 9.52 -10.32
CA ASN A 569 2.91 10.72 -9.68
C ASN A 569 3.12 10.57 -8.16
N GLY A 570 3.44 9.36 -7.71
CA GLY A 570 3.74 9.06 -6.31
C GLY A 570 5.08 9.60 -5.83
N SER A 571 5.34 9.43 -4.52
CA SER A 571 6.61 9.76 -3.87
C SER A 571 7.42 8.53 -3.45
N ALA A 572 6.81 7.36 -3.45
CA ALA A 572 7.46 6.05 -3.27
C ALA A 572 7.46 5.30 -4.61
N THR A 573 8.29 4.27 -4.77
CA THR A 573 8.29 3.44 -5.98
C THR A 573 6.90 2.89 -6.26
N GLN A 574 6.39 3.12 -7.46
CA GLN A 574 5.07 2.63 -7.88
C GLN A 574 5.19 1.37 -8.74
N THR A 575 4.15 0.56 -8.76
CA THR A 575 4.06 -0.65 -9.59
C THR A 575 2.89 -0.58 -10.55
N ILE A 576 3.06 -1.22 -11.72
CA ILE A 576 1.99 -1.49 -12.69
C ILE A 576 1.89 -3.00 -12.85
N VAL A 577 0.73 -3.58 -12.55
CA VAL A 577 0.45 -5.01 -12.66
C VAL A 577 -0.87 -5.27 -13.40
N GLY A 578 -0.93 -6.35 -14.18
CA GLY A 578 -2.09 -6.78 -14.96
C GLY A 578 -2.37 -5.95 -16.22
N ALA A 579 -1.93 -4.69 -16.26
CA ALA A 579 -2.23 -3.78 -17.36
C ALA A 579 -1.64 -4.29 -18.69
N THR A 580 -2.50 -4.68 -19.62
CA THR A 580 -2.06 -5.20 -20.94
C THR A 580 -1.80 -4.08 -21.95
N ALA A 581 -2.55 -2.99 -21.89
CA ALA A 581 -2.38 -1.83 -22.75
C ALA A 581 -2.77 -0.52 -22.06
N LEU A 582 -2.05 0.56 -22.37
CA LEU A 582 -2.37 1.95 -22.02
C LEU A 582 -2.12 2.84 -23.24
N THR A 583 -3.02 3.77 -23.55
CA THR A 583 -2.83 4.66 -24.71
C THR A 583 -1.70 5.66 -24.48
N ASN A 584 -1.86 6.51 -23.46
CA ASN A 584 -0.89 7.54 -23.08
C ASN A 584 -0.48 7.35 -21.61
N LEU A 585 0.80 7.02 -21.40
CA LEU A 585 1.38 6.79 -20.08
C LEU A 585 2.38 7.90 -19.74
N ARG A 586 2.25 8.52 -18.57
CA ARG A 586 3.22 9.52 -18.07
C ARG A 586 3.74 9.13 -16.70
N LEU A 587 5.06 9.17 -16.57
CA LEU A 587 5.76 8.93 -15.32
C LEU A 587 6.30 10.26 -14.79
N SER A 588 5.84 10.65 -13.61
CA SER A 588 6.28 11.84 -12.90
C SER A 588 6.69 11.50 -11.46
N ASN A 589 7.18 10.29 -11.24
CA ASN A 589 7.57 9.78 -9.93
C ASN A 589 9.10 9.66 -9.84
N PRO A 590 9.78 10.48 -9.03
CA PRO A 590 11.24 10.43 -8.90
C PRO A 590 11.78 9.14 -8.25
N ALA A 591 10.94 8.35 -7.59
CA ALA A 591 11.28 7.07 -6.97
C ALA A 591 11.10 5.87 -7.92
N ASP A 592 10.96 6.14 -9.22
CA ASP A 592 10.79 5.17 -10.30
C ASP A 592 9.43 4.42 -10.31
N VAL A 593 9.14 3.77 -11.44
CA VAL A 593 7.96 2.91 -11.64
C VAL A 593 8.41 1.54 -12.15
N THR A 594 7.85 0.47 -11.60
CA THR A 594 8.21 -0.91 -11.95
C THR A 594 7.06 -1.65 -12.64
N LEU A 595 7.35 -2.33 -13.75
CA LEU A 595 6.43 -3.26 -14.40
C LEU A 595 6.47 -4.64 -13.72
N LEU A 596 5.30 -5.14 -13.33
CA LEU A 596 5.10 -6.51 -12.86
C LEU A 596 4.33 -7.37 -13.88
N SER A 597 3.91 -6.77 -15.00
CA SER A 597 3.31 -7.43 -16.16
C SER A 597 3.75 -6.72 -17.43
N SER A 598 3.78 -7.45 -18.55
CA SER A 598 4.12 -6.87 -19.86
C SER A 598 3.06 -5.87 -20.30
N LEU A 599 3.49 -4.75 -20.87
CA LEU A 599 2.65 -3.59 -21.12
C LEU A 599 2.82 -3.09 -22.55
N VAL A 600 1.70 -2.83 -23.23
CA VAL A 600 1.67 -2.07 -24.48
C VAL A 600 1.38 -0.59 -24.20
N VAL A 601 2.20 0.32 -24.73
CA VAL A 601 1.88 1.75 -24.81
C VAL A 601 1.58 2.13 -26.25
N SER A 602 0.33 2.48 -26.57
CA SER A 602 -0.14 2.60 -27.95
C SER A 602 0.17 3.94 -28.61
N ASP A 603 0.32 5.02 -27.85
CA ASP A 603 0.54 6.38 -28.35
C ASP A 603 1.76 7.05 -27.70
N THR A 604 1.68 7.66 -26.53
CA THR A 604 2.85 8.35 -25.95
C THR A 604 3.26 7.79 -24.59
N LEU A 605 4.55 7.46 -24.44
CA LEU A 605 5.22 7.26 -23.15
C LEU A 605 6.02 8.52 -22.79
N THR A 606 5.56 9.27 -21.79
CA THR A 606 6.24 10.47 -21.30
C THR A 606 7.03 10.18 -20.03
N LEU A 607 8.35 10.39 -20.07
CA LEU A 607 9.24 10.32 -18.92
C LEU A 607 9.52 11.75 -18.41
N GLN A 608 8.82 12.17 -17.37
CA GLN A 608 9.02 13.49 -16.75
C GLN A 608 9.93 13.42 -15.53
N ALA A 609 9.74 12.41 -14.67
CA ALA A 609 10.60 12.14 -13.51
C ALA A 609 10.64 10.62 -13.23
N GLY A 610 11.81 10.14 -12.80
CA GLY A 610 12.10 8.73 -12.58
C GLY A 610 12.24 7.90 -13.84
N ARG A 611 12.59 6.64 -13.64
CA ARG A 611 12.82 5.61 -14.66
C ARG A 611 11.66 4.62 -14.69
N LEU A 612 11.48 3.94 -15.82
CA LEU A 612 10.59 2.78 -15.92
C LEU A 612 11.43 1.50 -15.85
N LEU A 613 11.27 0.72 -14.79
CA LEU A 613 11.92 -0.57 -14.63
C LEU A 613 11.07 -1.63 -15.31
N VAL A 614 11.56 -2.14 -16.44
CA VAL A 614 10.87 -3.18 -17.23
C VAL A 614 10.92 -4.53 -16.53
N ASN A 615 11.93 -4.77 -15.68
CA ASN A 615 12.11 -6.02 -14.93
C ASN A 615 12.08 -7.24 -15.89
N ASN A 616 11.46 -8.37 -15.51
CA ASN A 616 11.31 -9.54 -16.38
C ASN A 616 10.08 -9.47 -17.31
N GLN A 617 9.77 -8.29 -17.84
CA GLN A 617 8.59 -8.06 -18.70
C GLN A 617 9.00 -7.54 -20.09
N ILE A 618 8.01 -7.35 -20.96
CA ILE A 618 8.18 -6.67 -22.24
C ILE A 618 7.39 -5.37 -22.22
N LEU A 619 8.06 -4.25 -22.52
CA LEU A 619 7.39 -2.99 -22.84
C LEU A 619 7.29 -2.88 -24.36
N THR A 620 6.06 -2.89 -24.89
CA THR A 620 5.80 -2.79 -26.34
C THR A 620 5.26 -1.40 -26.66
N LEU A 621 5.84 -0.73 -27.65
CA LEU A 621 5.36 0.54 -28.16
C LEU A 621 4.56 0.28 -29.44
N GLY A 622 3.39 0.93 -29.57
CA GLY A 622 2.56 0.87 -30.78
C GLY A 622 3.27 1.42 -32.03
N ALA A 623 2.68 1.19 -33.21
CA ALA A 623 3.28 1.54 -34.50
C ALA A 623 3.72 3.00 -34.64
N ASN A 624 2.92 3.92 -34.10
CA ASN A 624 3.18 5.35 -34.14
C ASN A 624 3.58 5.89 -32.75
N ALA A 625 3.86 5.01 -31.79
CA ALA A 625 4.05 5.43 -30.43
C ALA A 625 5.40 6.16 -30.25
N THR A 626 5.40 7.21 -29.42
CA THR A 626 6.57 8.03 -29.14
C THR A 626 7.02 7.90 -27.69
N ILE A 627 8.31 8.10 -27.45
CA ILE A 627 8.88 8.23 -26.11
C ILE A 627 9.36 9.68 -25.98
N ALA A 628 8.79 10.41 -25.02
CA ALA A 628 9.10 11.81 -24.78
C ALA A 628 9.87 12.00 -23.46
N GLY A 629 10.82 12.93 -23.45
CA GLY A 629 11.51 13.37 -22.24
C GLY A 629 12.70 12.51 -21.79
N ALA A 630 13.01 11.39 -22.45
CA ALA A 630 14.09 10.50 -22.05
C ALA A 630 15.48 11.18 -22.01
N ASN A 631 16.27 10.90 -20.96
CA ASN A 631 17.67 11.30 -20.82
C ASN A 631 18.38 10.45 -19.73
N ALA A 632 19.63 10.79 -19.38
CA ALA A 632 20.43 10.04 -18.40
C ALA A 632 19.84 9.92 -16.98
N SER A 633 18.88 10.78 -16.60
CA SER A 633 18.16 10.72 -15.31
C SER A 633 16.79 10.04 -15.38
N ARG A 634 16.26 9.81 -16.59
CA ARG A 634 14.93 9.24 -16.81
C ARG A 634 14.88 8.46 -18.13
N TYR A 635 14.89 7.14 -18.02
CA TYR A 635 15.02 6.21 -19.14
C TYR A 635 14.37 4.87 -18.79
N LEU A 636 14.43 3.92 -19.73
CA LEU A 636 13.87 2.56 -19.58
C LEU A 636 14.96 1.64 -19.04
N VAL A 637 14.79 1.12 -17.83
CA VAL A 637 15.72 0.18 -17.22
C VAL A 637 15.31 -1.24 -17.62
N THR A 638 16.10 -1.85 -18.51
CA THR A 638 15.93 -3.23 -18.94
C THR A 638 16.55 -4.20 -17.92
N ARG A 639 16.23 -5.50 -18.04
CA ARG A 639 16.78 -6.52 -17.13
C ARG A 639 18.30 -6.59 -17.29
N ASP A 640 19.02 -6.52 -16.17
CA ASP A 640 20.48 -6.49 -16.13
C ASP A 640 21.13 -7.88 -16.22
N ASP A 641 20.32 -8.94 -16.10
CA ASP A 641 20.71 -10.28 -16.48
C ASP A 641 20.05 -10.66 -17.82
N PRO A 642 20.78 -11.32 -18.73
CA PRO A 642 20.21 -11.74 -20.00
C PRO A 642 19.40 -13.06 -19.92
N ALA A 643 19.19 -13.64 -18.73
CA ALA A 643 18.63 -14.98 -18.53
C ALA A 643 17.09 -15.03 -18.58
N GLY A 644 16.43 -14.15 -19.35
CA GLY A 644 14.97 -14.14 -19.50
C GLY A 644 14.45 -12.99 -20.35
N LEU A 645 13.27 -12.45 -20.01
CA LEU A 645 12.69 -11.27 -20.65
C LEU A 645 13.35 -9.97 -20.13
N GLY A 646 12.75 -8.81 -20.41
CA GLY A 646 13.26 -7.50 -20.01
C GLY A 646 13.56 -6.59 -21.21
N TYR A 647 12.70 -6.62 -22.22
CA TYR A 647 12.92 -5.94 -23.49
C TYR A 647 12.03 -4.72 -23.67
N VAL A 648 12.52 -3.77 -24.44
CA VAL A 648 11.71 -2.73 -25.08
C VAL A 648 11.51 -3.12 -26.54
N LEU A 649 10.27 -3.32 -26.96
CA LEU A 649 9.90 -3.71 -28.31
C LEU A 649 9.21 -2.53 -29.00
N ARG A 650 9.73 -2.08 -30.16
CA ARG A 650 9.01 -1.09 -30.97
C ARG A 650 9.26 -1.26 -32.47
N PRO A 651 8.32 -0.83 -33.33
CA PRO A 651 8.53 -0.78 -34.77
C PRO A 651 9.68 0.13 -35.18
N VAL A 652 10.54 -0.37 -36.06
CA VAL A 652 11.61 0.39 -36.71
C VAL A 652 11.32 0.40 -38.22
N PRO A 653 10.76 1.50 -38.74
CA PRO A 653 10.28 1.57 -40.12
C PRO A 653 11.46 1.59 -41.10
N ALA A 654 11.23 1.04 -42.30
CA ALA A 654 12.18 1.01 -43.41
C ALA A 654 12.34 2.37 -44.10
N THR A 655 12.66 3.40 -43.34
CA THR A 655 12.79 4.79 -43.82
C THR A 655 14.22 5.32 -43.74
N GLY A 656 15.14 4.57 -43.13
CA GLY A 656 16.49 5.04 -42.80
C GLY A 656 16.55 6.07 -41.67
N VAL A 657 15.41 6.54 -41.16
CA VAL A 657 15.37 7.46 -40.02
C VAL A 657 15.65 6.69 -38.72
N ALA A 658 16.57 7.21 -37.93
CA ALA A 658 16.98 6.60 -36.66
C ALA A 658 15.84 6.63 -35.63
N VAL A 659 15.50 5.45 -35.09
CA VAL A 659 14.56 5.27 -33.99
C VAL A 659 15.33 5.09 -32.68
N SER A 660 15.03 5.91 -31.68
CA SER A 660 15.67 5.85 -30.37
C SER A 660 15.03 4.79 -29.46
N PHE A 661 15.90 4.02 -28.81
CA PHE A 661 15.62 3.16 -27.67
C PHE A 661 16.36 3.73 -26.45
N PRO A 662 15.70 4.52 -25.60
CA PRO A 662 16.31 5.11 -24.41
C PRO A 662 16.41 4.07 -23.30
N VAL A 663 17.19 3.02 -23.53
CA VAL A 663 17.39 1.91 -22.59
C VAL A 663 18.63 2.12 -21.72
N GLY A 664 18.75 1.31 -20.68
CA GLY A 664 19.91 1.25 -19.80
C GLY A 664 19.69 0.23 -18.69
N THR A 665 20.59 0.23 -17.73
CA THR A 665 20.50 -0.61 -16.52
C THR A 665 20.28 0.28 -15.30
N ALA A 666 20.12 -0.31 -14.11
CA ALA A 666 20.09 0.47 -12.88
C ALA A 666 21.38 1.28 -12.66
N ALA A 667 22.49 0.82 -13.25
CA ALA A 667 23.81 1.44 -13.16
C ALA A 667 24.07 2.57 -14.17
N GLY A 668 23.27 2.70 -15.23
CA GLY A 668 23.46 3.80 -16.18
C GLY A 668 22.61 3.75 -17.45
N TYR A 669 22.47 4.92 -18.07
CA TYR A 669 21.76 5.12 -19.33
C TYR A 669 22.65 4.72 -20.53
N ALA A 670 22.20 3.77 -21.36
CA ALA A 670 22.99 3.21 -22.45
C ALA A 670 22.11 3.06 -23.70
N PRO A 671 21.65 4.16 -24.32
CA PRO A 671 20.65 4.11 -25.36
C PRO A 671 21.18 3.54 -26.67
N VAL A 672 20.26 3.13 -27.53
CA VAL A 672 20.57 2.68 -28.90
C VAL A 672 19.73 3.48 -29.89
N LEU A 673 20.31 3.85 -31.02
CA LEU A 673 19.54 4.33 -32.17
C LEU A 673 19.65 3.32 -33.31
N LEU A 674 18.51 2.95 -33.89
CA LEU A 674 18.41 2.00 -34.98
C LEU A 674 17.80 2.67 -36.21
N SER A 675 18.53 2.72 -37.32
CA SER A 675 17.98 3.10 -38.64
C SER A 675 17.87 1.87 -39.51
N ASN A 676 16.67 1.58 -40.01
CA ASN A 676 16.41 0.40 -40.85
C ASN A 676 16.25 0.81 -42.32
N SER A 677 17.04 0.18 -43.19
CA SER A 677 17.01 0.31 -44.65
C SER A 677 16.52 -0.97 -45.34
N GLY A 678 16.28 -2.05 -44.58
CA GLY A 678 15.74 -3.32 -45.07
C GLY A 678 14.22 -3.39 -44.94
N ALA A 679 13.68 -4.57 -44.60
CA ALA A 679 12.25 -4.77 -44.36
C ALA A 679 11.81 -4.16 -43.02
N ALA A 680 10.67 -3.45 -43.03
CA ALA A 680 10.10 -2.88 -41.81
C ALA A 680 9.71 -3.98 -40.82
N THR A 681 10.10 -3.83 -39.55
CA THR A 681 9.82 -4.83 -38.52
C THR A 681 9.86 -4.22 -37.13
N ALA A 682 9.28 -4.92 -36.15
CA ALA A 682 9.46 -4.59 -34.75
C ALA A 682 10.79 -5.18 -34.25
N ILE A 683 11.55 -4.38 -33.51
CA ILE A 683 12.84 -4.78 -32.96
C ILE A 683 12.75 -4.70 -31.44
N GLN A 684 13.13 -5.79 -30.78
CA GLN A 684 13.31 -5.81 -29.33
C GLN A 684 14.75 -5.45 -28.99
N VAL A 685 14.91 -4.59 -27.98
CA VAL A 685 16.21 -4.15 -27.49
C VAL A 685 16.27 -4.33 -25.98
N ARG A 686 17.39 -4.86 -25.50
CA ARG A 686 17.77 -4.90 -24.08
C ARG A 686 19.21 -4.45 -23.92
N ALA A 687 19.47 -3.63 -22.89
CA ALA A 687 20.81 -3.33 -22.43
C ALA A 687 21.05 -4.03 -21.08
N PHE A 688 22.25 -4.60 -20.90
CA PHE A 688 22.65 -5.23 -19.64
C PHE A 688 24.14 -4.98 -19.36
N GLY A 689 24.54 -5.14 -18.10
CA GLY A 689 25.91 -4.95 -17.64
C GLY A 689 26.82 -6.14 -17.95
N GLY A 690 28.09 -5.85 -18.22
CA GLY A 690 29.09 -6.89 -18.47
C GLY A 690 29.06 -7.45 -19.89
N LEU A 691 30.03 -8.33 -20.13
CA LEU A 691 30.19 -9.12 -21.35
C LEU A 691 30.27 -10.59 -20.95
N LEU A 692 29.45 -11.43 -21.57
CA LEU A 692 29.47 -12.88 -21.37
C LEU A 692 30.15 -13.58 -22.54
N GLU A 693 30.74 -14.76 -22.30
CA GLU A 693 31.45 -15.55 -23.31
C GLU A 693 30.61 -15.85 -24.56
N ASN A 694 29.33 -16.18 -24.36
CA ASN A 694 28.40 -16.57 -25.43
C ASN A 694 27.29 -15.52 -25.60
N GLY A 695 27.63 -14.23 -25.46
CA GLY A 695 26.72 -13.09 -25.61
C GLY A 695 25.72 -12.95 -24.45
N THR A 696 24.79 -13.88 -24.31
CA THR A 696 23.74 -13.92 -23.27
C THR A 696 23.93 -15.03 -22.23
N SER A 697 24.97 -15.85 -22.35
CA SER A 697 25.25 -16.94 -21.41
C SER A 697 26.76 -17.21 -21.26
N GLY A 698 27.12 -18.08 -20.31
CA GLY A 698 28.51 -18.41 -20.00
C GLY A 698 29.11 -17.54 -18.88
N GLY A 699 30.42 -17.68 -18.66
CA GLY A 699 31.13 -16.86 -17.69
C GLY A 699 31.39 -15.43 -18.21
N PRO A 700 32.02 -14.56 -17.39
CA PRO A 700 32.53 -13.28 -17.85
C PRO A 700 33.54 -13.47 -18.98
N TYR A 701 33.42 -12.69 -20.06
CA TYR A 701 34.34 -12.79 -21.19
C TYR A 701 35.77 -12.43 -20.76
N ALA A 702 36.74 -13.29 -21.08
CA ALA A 702 38.13 -13.17 -20.61
C ALA A 702 38.79 -11.82 -20.95
N SER A 703 38.42 -11.23 -22.09
CA SER A 703 38.97 -9.94 -22.55
C SER A 703 38.06 -8.75 -22.28
N ALA A 704 37.05 -8.88 -21.40
CA ALA A 704 36.07 -7.83 -21.11
C ALA A 704 36.69 -6.49 -20.65
N SER A 705 37.93 -6.50 -20.12
CA SER A 705 38.66 -5.30 -19.72
C SER A 705 38.93 -4.31 -20.87
N HIS A 706 38.92 -4.79 -22.13
CA HIS A 706 39.05 -3.99 -23.35
C HIS A 706 37.71 -3.50 -23.91
N PHE A 707 36.60 -3.71 -23.19
CA PHE A 707 35.25 -3.37 -23.62
C PHE A 707 34.61 -2.36 -22.68
N VAL A 708 33.56 -1.71 -23.15
CA VAL A 708 32.61 -1.06 -22.26
C VAL A 708 31.85 -2.14 -21.48
N ASN A 709 31.52 -1.86 -20.22
CA ASN A 709 30.77 -2.73 -19.33
C ASN A 709 29.26 -2.72 -19.64
N ARG A 710 28.93 -2.76 -20.93
CA ARG A 710 27.57 -2.75 -21.49
C ARG A 710 27.50 -3.66 -22.70
N SER A 711 26.42 -4.44 -22.74
CA SER A 711 26.03 -5.24 -23.90
C SER A 711 24.61 -4.86 -24.32
N TRP A 712 24.34 -4.93 -25.62
CA TRP A 712 23.03 -4.66 -26.20
C TRP A 712 22.57 -5.86 -26.99
N GLU A 713 21.47 -6.45 -26.56
CA GLU A 713 20.79 -7.47 -27.35
C GLU A 713 19.75 -6.79 -28.23
N ILE A 714 19.87 -6.99 -29.54
CA ILE A 714 19.04 -6.36 -30.56
C ILE A 714 18.54 -7.48 -31.47
N THR A 715 17.23 -7.72 -31.47
CA THR A 715 16.63 -8.82 -32.24
C THR A 715 15.39 -8.33 -33.00
N PRO A 716 15.38 -8.38 -34.33
CA PRO A 716 14.17 -8.16 -35.13
C PRO A 716 13.21 -9.34 -34.99
N LEU A 717 11.91 -9.08 -34.91
CA LEU A 717 10.87 -10.13 -34.90
C LEU A 717 10.52 -10.65 -36.30
N GLY A 718 10.95 -9.95 -37.35
CA GLY A 718 10.69 -10.28 -38.75
C GLY A 718 11.99 -10.33 -39.56
N ALA A 719 12.01 -11.17 -40.58
CA ALA A 719 13.19 -11.35 -41.42
C ALA A 719 13.44 -10.15 -42.36
N GLY A 720 14.68 -10.02 -42.85
CA GLY A 720 15.04 -9.06 -43.89
C GLY A 720 15.33 -7.63 -43.41
N ALA A 721 15.40 -7.40 -42.09
CA ALA A 721 15.87 -6.12 -41.55
C ALA A 721 17.34 -5.89 -41.90
N VAL A 722 17.69 -4.65 -42.26
CA VAL A 722 19.06 -4.21 -42.46
C VAL A 722 19.22 -2.92 -41.68
N VAL A 723 20.01 -2.94 -40.61
CA VAL A 723 19.99 -1.89 -39.59
C VAL A 723 21.37 -1.30 -39.38
N ASP A 724 21.46 0.02 -39.32
CA ASP A 724 22.60 0.67 -38.68
C ASP A 724 22.29 0.83 -37.19
N ALA A 725 23.13 0.27 -36.33
CA ALA A 725 22.97 0.34 -34.88
C ALA A 725 24.01 1.29 -34.29
N THR A 726 23.54 2.40 -33.74
CA THR A 726 24.35 3.35 -32.97
C THR A 726 24.25 3.02 -31.49
N LEU A 727 25.30 2.42 -30.94
CA LEU A 727 25.40 2.05 -29.53
C LEU A 727 25.99 3.21 -28.75
N GLN A 728 25.41 3.53 -27.60
CA GLN A 728 25.82 4.67 -26.79
C GLN A 728 26.14 4.30 -25.35
N TRP A 729 27.26 4.79 -24.81
CA TRP A 729 27.74 4.48 -23.45
C TRP A 729 28.31 5.73 -22.77
N ASN A 730 28.41 5.72 -21.45
CA ASN A 730 29.03 6.81 -20.69
C ASN A 730 30.46 6.47 -20.30
N VAL A 731 31.25 7.48 -19.93
CA VAL A 731 32.61 7.27 -19.41
C VAL A 731 32.69 6.27 -18.24
N VAL A 732 31.65 6.23 -17.39
CA VAL A 732 31.58 5.30 -16.25
C VAL A 732 31.42 3.84 -16.67
N ASP A 733 31.01 3.59 -17.91
CA ASP A 733 30.88 2.26 -18.47
C ASP A 733 32.21 1.75 -19.05
N GLU A 734 33.26 2.56 -19.14
CA GLU A 734 34.52 2.15 -19.76
C GLU A 734 35.38 1.34 -18.79
N ASN A 735 35.72 0.10 -19.16
CA ASN A 735 36.64 -0.70 -18.35
C ASN A 735 38.08 -0.17 -18.45
N PRO A 736 38.96 -0.48 -17.47
CA PRO A 736 40.25 0.19 -17.32
C PRO A 736 41.22 0.11 -18.52
N VAL A 737 41.06 -0.87 -19.42
CA VAL A 737 41.95 -1.07 -20.59
C VAL A 737 41.28 -0.63 -21.90
N PHE A 738 40.00 -0.24 -21.86
CA PHE A 738 39.28 0.23 -23.03
C PHE A 738 39.91 1.51 -23.62
N GLN A 739 40.17 1.50 -24.91
CA GLN A 739 40.65 2.68 -25.64
C GLN A 739 39.58 3.22 -26.60
N ARG A 740 39.00 4.36 -26.22
CA ARG A 740 37.89 4.98 -26.97
C ARG A 740 38.25 5.36 -28.41
N ASN A 741 39.49 5.79 -28.66
CA ASN A 741 39.96 6.21 -29.99
C ASN A 741 40.05 5.05 -30.99
N SER A 742 40.06 3.81 -30.52
CA SER A 742 40.06 2.58 -31.32
C SER A 742 38.81 1.73 -31.06
N ALA A 743 37.74 2.35 -30.55
CA ALA A 743 36.48 1.67 -30.28
C ALA A 743 35.84 1.14 -31.57
N GLN A 744 35.40 -0.10 -31.52
CA GLN A 744 34.69 -0.81 -32.57
C GLN A 744 33.50 -1.56 -31.97
N VAL A 745 32.48 -1.81 -32.79
CA VAL A 745 31.35 -2.67 -32.40
C VAL A 745 31.75 -4.13 -32.61
N TYR A 746 31.40 -4.97 -31.65
CA TYR A 746 31.55 -6.43 -31.72
C TYR A 746 30.18 -7.08 -31.67
N HIS A 747 30.05 -8.24 -32.32
CA HIS A 747 28.86 -9.07 -32.38
C HIS A 747 29.16 -10.48 -31.92
N ASN A 748 28.23 -11.06 -31.15
CA ASN A 748 28.25 -12.45 -30.73
C ASN A 748 26.86 -13.03 -31.01
N ASP A 749 26.81 -14.03 -31.88
CA ASP A 749 25.63 -14.75 -32.35
C ASP A 749 24.91 -15.58 -31.26
N ASN A 750 25.26 -15.35 -29.99
CA ASN A 750 24.80 -16.06 -28.80
C ASN A 750 25.13 -17.56 -28.84
N THR A 751 26.23 -17.91 -29.51
CA THR A 751 26.78 -19.26 -29.60
C THR A 751 28.20 -19.30 -29.02
N SER A 752 28.82 -20.48 -29.00
CA SER A 752 30.21 -20.65 -28.52
C SER A 752 31.29 -20.05 -29.45
N GLY A 753 30.90 -19.22 -30.43
CA GLY A 753 31.78 -18.66 -31.47
C GLY A 753 32.59 -17.42 -31.06
N GLY A 754 32.32 -16.84 -29.87
CA GLY A 754 33.04 -15.67 -29.36
C GLY A 754 32.61 -14.33 -30.02
N TRP A 755 33.28 -13.24 -29.63
CA TRP A 755 32.96 -11.88 -30.07
C TRP A 755 33.73 -11.48 -31.34
N ALA A 756 33.03 -11.18 -32.44
CA ALA A 756 33.62 -10.78 -33.71
C ALA A 756 33.48 -9.27 -33.97
N ALA A 757 34.56 -8.60 -34.37
CA ALA A 757 34.54 -7.17 -34.70
C ALA A 757 33.74 -6.89 -35.98
N LEU A 758 32.98 -5.79 -35.99
CA LEU A 758 32.19 -5.32 -37.11
C LEU A 758 32.72 -3.99 -37.66
N PRO A 759 32.55 -3.72 -38.97
CA PRO A 759 32.76 -2.40 -39.53
C PRO A 759 31.93 -1.36 -38.77
N SER A 760 32.61 -0.34 -38.25
CA SER A 760 32.01 0.68 -37.41
C SER A 760 32.62 2.06 -37.63
N THR A 761 31.86 3.10 -37.32
CA THR A 761 32.32 4.49 -37.36
C THR A 761 33.32 4.78 -36.24
N ALA A 762 34.01 5.92 -36.31
CA ALA A 762 34.81 6.39 -35.18
C ALA A 762 33.91 6.82 -34.01
N ALA A 763 34.35 6.57 -32.77
CA ALA A 763 33.63 7.01 -31.58
C ALA A 763 33.53 8.55 -31.53
N THR A 764 32.34 9.07 -31.24
CA THR A 764 32.05 10.51 -31.10
C THR A 764 31.22 10.77 -29.85
N GLY A 765 30.95 12.04 -29.51
CA GLY A 765 30.09 12.41 -28.37
C GLY A 765 30.85 12.75 -27.08
N THR A 766 30.11 13.04 -26.01
CA THR A 766 30.62 13.51 -24.71
C THR A 766 29.76 12.99 -23.55
N SER A 767 29.66 11.66 -23.40
CA SER A 767 28.83 10.97 -22.39
C SER A 767 27.31 11.29 -22.49
N PRO A 768 26.55 10.60 -23.36
CA PRO A 768 26.98 9.39 -24.04
C PRO A 768 27.99 9.62 -25.17
N TYR A 769 29.01 8.78 -25.23
CA TYR A 769 29.76 8.49 -26.44
C TYR A 769 28.96 7.55 -27.32
N GLN A 770 29.23 7.54 -28.62
CA GLN A 770 28.51 6.72 -29.59
C GLN A 770 29.41 6.16 -30.66
N VAL A 771 29.07 4.95 -31.13
CA VAL A 771 29.71 4.26 -32.26
C VAL A 771 28.61 3.57 -33.07
N THR A 772 28.71 3.59 -34.40
CA THR A 772 27.69 3.02 -35.28
C THR A 772 28.26 1.86 -36.07
N ALA A 773 27.63 0.68 -35.97
CA ALA A 773 27.84 -0.42 -36.91
C ALA A 773 26.82 -0.32 -38.03
N THR A 774 27.26 -0.42 -39.28
CA THR A 774 26.41 -0.18 -40.46
C THR A 774 26.05 -1.45 -41.19
N GLY A 775 24.82 -1.52 -41.73
CA GLY A 775 24.39 -2.60 -42.62
C GLY A 775 24.23 -3.96 -41.94
N LEU A 776 23.84 -3.99 -40.66
CA LEU A 776 23.66 -5.22 -39.90
C LEU A 776 22.51 -6.05 -40.49
N SER A 777 22.82 -7.29 -40.90
CA SER A 777 21.85 -8.29 -41.33
C SER A 777 21.86 -9.55 -40.43
N SER A 778 22.71 -9.57 -39.41
CA SER A 778 22.78 -10.58 -38.35
C SER A 778 22.60 -9.87 -37.01
N PHE A 779 21.78 -10.47 -36.13
CA PHE A 779 21.23 -9.80 -34.95
C PHE A 779 21.25 -10.74 -33.76
N SER A 780 21.83 -10.26 -32.66
CA SER A 780 22.01 -11.00 -31.41
C SER A 780 22.53 -10.03 -30.35
N THR A 781 23.65 -10.33 -29.69
CA THR A 781 24.27 -9.45 -28.71
C THR A 781 25.43 -8.66 -29.32
N PHE A 782 25.45 -7.36 -29.04
CA PHE A 782 26.46 -6.41 -29.47
C PHE A 782 27.17 -5.79 -28.26
N ALA A 783 28.43 -5.42 -28.45
CA ALA A 783 29.27 -4.76 -27.47
C ALA A 783 30.18 -3.73 -28.13
N VAL A 784 30.81 -2.86 -27.34
CA VAL A 784 31.82 -1.91 -27.83
C VAL A 784 33.16 -2.25 -27.18
N GLY A 785 34.17 -2.54 -28.00
CA GLY A 785 35.51 -2.91 -27.58
C GLY A 785 36.60 -2.13 -28.31
N SER A 786 37.79 -2.01 -27.73
CA SER A 786 38.97 -1.48 -28.43
C SER A 786 39.75 -2.60 -29.08
N ALA A 787 40.24 -2.39 -30.31
CA ALA A 787 41.04 -3.39 -31.03
C ALA A 787 42.26 -3.86 -30.21
N THR A 788 42.41 -5.17 -30.02
CA THR A 788 43.59 -5.79 -29.36
C THR A 788 44.62 -6.23 -30.41
N PRO A 789 45.91 -5.86 -30.30
CA PRO A 789 46.93 -6.34 -31.22
C PRO A 789 47.20 -7.85 -31.04
N LEU A 790 47.25 -8.61 -32.14
CA LEU A 790 47.55 -10.06 -32.16
C LEU A 790 49.05 -10.33 -31.93
N PRO A 791 49.46 -11.42 -31.22
CA PRO A 791 50.86 -11.77 -30.97
C PRO A 791 51.57 -12.39 -32.19
N VAL A 792 52.91 -12.34 -32.21
CA VAL A 792 53.79 -13.01 -33.20
C VAL A 792 53.76 -14.54 -33.06
N GLU A 793 53.68 -15.23 -34.20
CA GLU A 793 53.64 -16.70 -34.26
C GLU A 793 54.95 -17.27 -34.83
N LEU A 794 55.66 -18.09 -34.04
CA LEU A 794 56.94 -18.73 -34.41
C LEU A 794 56.68 -20.05 -35.16
N VAL A 795 57.19 -20.17 -36.39
CA VAL A 795 57.02 -21.36 -37.27
C VAL A 795 58.08 -22.42 -37.01
N SER A 796 59.33 -22.02 -36.84
CA SER A 796 60.42 -22.96 -36.56
C SER A 796 61.58 -22.29 -35.83
N PHE A 797 62.32 -23.06 -35.03
CA PHE A 797 63.56 -22.65 -34.38
C PHE A 797 64.50 -23.84 -34.26
N GLY A 798 65.77 -23.65 -34.63
CA GLY A 798 66.81 -24.67 -34.52
C GLY A 798 68.21 -24.07 -34.48
N ALA A 799 69.16 -24.87 -33.99
CA ALA A 799 70.58 -24.55 -34.02
C ALA A 799 71.37 -25.78 -34.47
N GLN A 800 72.36 -25.57 -35.34
CA GLN A 800 73.20 -26.66 -35.87
C GLN A 800 74.64 -26.22 -36.02
N ARG A 801 75.59 -27.15 -35.83
CA ARG A 801 77.01 -26.87 -35.99
C ARG A 801 77.33 -26.75 -37.49
N ALA A 802 77.78 -25.57 -37.92
CA ALA A 802 78.14 -25.27 -39.30
C ALA A 802 79.62 -25.54 -39.59
N SER A 803 80.48 -25.50 -38.56
CA SER A 803 81.90 -25.86 -38.62
C SER A 803 82.40 -26.24 -37.23
N ALA A 804 83.65 -26.69 -37.09
CA ALA A 804 84.27 -26.96 -35.79
C ALA A 804 84.18 -25.76 -34.82
N ALA A 805 84.19 -24.52 -35.34
CA ALA A 805 84.17 -23.29 -34.56
C ALA A 805 82.85 -22.50 -34.63
N THR A 806 81.83 -22.97 -35.38
CA THR A 806 80.64 -22.16 -35.67
C THR A 806 79.34 -22.94 -35.49
N VAL A 807 78.37 -22.34 -34.79
CA VAL A 807 76.98 -22.78 -34.73
C VAL A 807 76.09 -21.78 -35.47
N LEU A 808 75.23 -22.29 -36.35
CA LEU A 808 74.20 -21.53 -37.03
C LEU A 808 72.86 -21.73 -36.31
N VAL A 809 72.32 -20.65 -35.77
CA VAL A 809 70.97 -20.59 -35.20
C VAL A 809 70.04 -20.03 -36.28
N ALA A 810 68.92 -20.70 -36.55
CA ALA A 810 67.97 -20.32 -37.58
C ALA A 810 66.53 -20.41 -37.07
N TRP A 811 65.69 -19.46 -37.45
CA TRP A 811 64.27 -19.46 -37.11
C TRP A 811 63.40 -18.81 -38.18
N ALA A 812 62.12 -19.14 -38.17
CA ALA A 812 61.12 -18.51 -39.02
C ALA A 812 59.87 -18.13 -38.23
N THR A 813 59.26 -17.00 -38.58
CA THR A 813 58.00 -16.47 -38.05
C THR A 813 56.92 -16.54 -39.13
N ALA A 814 55.65 -16.67 -38.75
CA ALA A 814 54.50 -16.61 -39.65
C ALA A 814 53.98 -15.17 -39.78
N THR A 815 53.95 -14.44 -38.66
CA THR A 815 53.53 -13.04 -38.55
C THR A 815 54.39 -12.31 -37.53
N GLU A 816 54.66 -11.02 -37.74
CA GLU A 816 55.46 -10.20 -36.82
C GLU A 816 54.70 -8.97 -36.32
N ILE A 817 53.45 -9.16 -35.90
CA ILE A 817 52.63 -8.09 -35.33
C ILE A 817 53.06 -7.84 -33.88
N ASN A 818 53.36 -6.58 -33.54
CA ASN A 818 53.80 -6.15 -32.21
C ASN A 818 55.16 -6.70 -31.74
N CYS A 819 56.02 -7.27 -32.60
CA CYS A 819 57.40 -7.62 -32.22
C CYS A 819 58.37 -6.44 -32.35
N ALA A 820 59.20 -6.23 -31.33
CA ALA A 820 60.34 -5.32 -31.40
C ALA A 820 61.61 -6.05 -31.90
N TYR A 821 62.01 -7.14 -31.25
CA TYR A 821 63.24 -7.87 -31.59
C TYR A 821 63.31 -9.29 -30.98
N PHE A 822 64.27 -10.09 -31.46
CA PHE A 822 64.67 -11.39 -30.90
C PHE A 822 66.04 -11.30 -30.24
N ASP A 823 66.14 -11.65 -28.96
CA ASP A 823 67.40 -11.93 -28.28
C ASP A 823 67.75 -13.42 -28.49
N ILE A 824 68.92 -13.72 -29.06
CA ILE A 824 69.44 -15.08 -29.20
C ILE A 824 70.24 -15.39 -27.95
N GLU A 825 69.87 -16.44 -27.24
CA GLU A 825 70.51 -16.80 -25.98
C GLU A 825 71.12 -18.20 -26.03
N ARG A 826 72.25 -18.38 -25.34
CA ARG A 826 72.97 -19.65 -25.24
C ARG A 826 73.22 -20.06 -23.79
N SER A 827 73.18 -21.36 -23.51
CA SER A 827 73.57 -21.96 -22.24
C SER A 827 74.53 -23.14 -22.46
N ALA A 828 75.51 -23.30 -21.57
CA ALA A 828 76.34 -24.52 -21.54
C ALA A 828 75.66 -25.70 -20.82
N GLY A 829 74.69 -25.42 -19.93
CA GLY A 829 74.03 -26.43 -19.08
C GLY A 829 72.50 -26.45 -19.18
N GLY A 830 71.90 -25.66 -20.07
CA GLY A 830 70.45 -25.59 -20.30
C GLY A 830 69.64 -24.86 -19.22
N GLN A 831 70.29 -24.25 -18.21
CA GLN A 831 69.63 -23.57 -17.08
C GLN A 831 69.86 -22.06 -17.07
N GLN A 832 71.12 -21.61 -17.19
CA GLN A 832 71.47 -20.18 -17.27
C GLN A 832 71.79 -19.82 -18.72
N PHE A 833 70.93 -18.99 -19.31
CA PHE A 833 71.07 -18.51 -20.69
C PHE A 833 71.67 -17.11 -20.70
N GLN A 834 72.76 -16.94 -21.45
CA GLN A 834 73.36 -15.64 -21.72
C GLN A 834 72.95 -15.15 -23.11
N ARG A 835 72.67 -13.87 -23.26
CA ARG A 835 72.39 -13.26 -24.55
C ARG A 835 73.66 -13.19 -25.40
N LEU A 836 73.58 -13.68 -26.63
CA LEU A 836 74.66 -13.64 -27.63
C LEU A 836 74.52 -12.44 -28.57
N GLY A 837 73.30 -12.06 -28.91
CA GLY A 837 73.02 -10.96 -29.81
C GLY A 837 71.53 -10.70 -29.93
N THR A 838 71.19 -9.57 -30.53
CA THR A 838 69.82 -9.13 -30.75
C THR A 838 69.62 -8.93 -32.25
N VAL A 839 68.53 -9.48 -32.78
CA VAL A 839 68.12 -9.31 -34.18
C VAL A 839 66.78 -8.58 -34.19
N PRO A 840 66.69 -7.37 -34.77
CA PRO A 840 65.43 -6.63 -34.84
C PRO A 840 64.42 -7.38 -35.71
N CYS A 841 63.13 -7.29 -35.34
CA CYS A 841 62.06 -7.80 -36.18
C CYS A 841 61.99 -7.04 -37.51
N GLY A 842 61.55 -7.71 -38.58
CA GLY A 842 61.63 -7.21 -39.95
C GLY A 842 60.57 -6.18 -40.33
N GLY A 843 59.71 -5.77 -39.39
CA GLY A 843 58.62 -4.81 -39.54
C GLY A 843 57.23 -5.45 -39.58
N ALA A 844 56.21 -4.71 -39.11
CA ALA A 844 54.85 -5.18 -38.92
C ALA A 844 54.20 -5.66 -40.23
N GLY A 845 54.04 -6.97 -40.40
CA GLY A 845 53.31 -7.56 -41.52
C GLY A 845 53.05 -9.06 -41.31
N PRO A 846 51.97 -9.61 -41.91
CA PRO A 846 51.59 -11.02 -41.78
C PRO A 846 52.34 -11.92 -42.79
N GLN A 847 53.61 -11.61 -43.08
CA GLN A 847 54.41 -12.34 -44.07
C GLN A 847 55.44 -13.22 -43.35
N PRO A 848 55.61 -14.50 -43.76
CA PRO A 848 56.62 -15.36 -43.18
C PRO A 848 58.03 -14.80 -43.39
N ARG A 849 58.85 -14.80 -42.34
CA ARG A 849 60.23 -14.31 -42.39
C ARG A 849 61.18 -15.31 -41.78
N ALA A 850 62.36 -15.44 -42.38
CA ALA A 850 63.42 -16.34 -41.93
C ALA A 850 64.64 -15.54 -41.50
N TYR A 851 65.23 -15.95 -40.38
CA TYR A 851 66.38 -15.30 -39.76
C TYR A 851 67.47 -16.31 -39.48
N THR A 852 68.71 -15.82 -39.45
CA THR A 852 69.86 -16.62 -39.02
C THR A 852 70.79 -15.79 -38.14
N PHE A 853 71.44 -16.45 -37.19
CA PHE A 853 72.47 -15.88 -36.33
C PHE A 853 73.64 -16.86 -36.25
N ARG A 854 74.87 -16.36 -36.36
CA ARG A 854 76.09 -17.16 -36.28
C ARG A 854 76.77 -16.94 -34.94
N ASP A 855 77.01 -18.04 -34.24
CA ASP A 855 77.80 -18.06 -33.02
C ASP A 855 79.15 -18.71 -33.32
N GLU A 856 80.22 -17.89 -33.32
CA GLU A 856 81.59 -18.30 -33.69
C GLU A 856 82.48 -18.64 -32.49
N ALA A 857 81.88 -18.75 -31.32
CA ALA A 857 82.65 -19.06 -30.14
C ALA A 857 82.83 -20.58 -30.05
N GLY A 858 84.06 -21.04 -30.25
CA GLY A 858 84.44 -22.46 -30.34
C GLY A 858 84.19 -23.23 -29.05
N PHE A 859 82.95 -23.71 -28.86
CA PHE A 859 82.52 -24.45 -27.68
C PHE A 859 82.18 -25.92 -27.98
N GLY A 860 82.21 -26.70 -26.90
CA GLY A 860 81.64 -28.05 -26.80
C GLY A 860 80.10 -28.04 -26.92
N ALA A 861 79.40 -28.89 -26.17
CA ALA A 861 77.95 -28.95 -26.26
C ALA A 861 77.28 -27.64 -25.77
N ALA A 862 76.23 -27.17 -26.44
CA ALA A 862 75.54 -25.91 -26.15
C ALA A 862 74.04 -25.97 -26.43
N TYR A 863 73.26 -25.21 -25.67
CA TYR A 863 71.81 -25.06 -25.79
C TYR A 863 71.47 -23.64 -26.23
N TYR A 864 70.55 -23.48 -27.17
CA TYR A 864 70.12 -22.19 -27.71
C TYR A 864 68.62 -21.99 -27.55
N ARG A 865 68.17 -20.75 -27.34
CA ARG A 865 66.76 -20.35 -27.42
C ARG A 865 66.65 -18.92 -27.94
N LEU A 866 65.46 -18.55 -28.40
CA LEU A 866 65.09 -17.16 -28.63
C LEU A 866 64.31 -16.63 -27.44
N ARG A 867 64.57 -15.36 -27.14
CA ARG A 867 63.76 -14.52 -26.27
C ARG A 867 63.19 -13.40 -27.16
N GLN A 868 61.94 -13.56 -27.57
CA GLN A 868 61.20 -12.55 -28.31
C GLN A 868 60.74 -11.45 -27.37
N VAL A 869 60.89 -10.20 -27.79
CA VAL A 869 60.42 -9.02 -27.05
C VAL A 869 59.46 -8.23 -27.95
N ASP A 870 58.27 -7.99 -27.44
CA ASP A 870 57.22 -7.23 -28.12
C ASP A 870 57.43 -5.72 -27.93
N ALA A 871 56.80 -4.88 -28.77
CA ALA A 871 56.91 -3.42 -28.71
C ALA A 871 56.31 -2.82 -27.42
N ASP A 872 55.45 -3.58 -26.72
CA ASP A 872 54.90 -3.25 -25.40
C ASP A 872 55.75 -3.78 -24.23
N GLY A 873 56.89 -4.43 -24.52
CA GLY A 873 57.83 -4.97 -23.54
C GLY A 873 57.54 -6.38 -23.03
N ARG A 874 56.49 -7.05 -23.51
CA ARG A 874 56.22 -8.46 -23.17
C ARG A 874 57.26 -9.39 -23.78
N VAL A 875 57.46 -10.54 -23.15
CA VAL A 875 58.54 -11.47 -23.49
C VAL A 875 58.01 -12.89 -23.66
N GLN A 876 58.38 -13.56 -24.75
CA GLN A 876 58.08 -14.97 -25.01
C GLN A 876 59.35 -15.73 -25.41
N TYR A 877 59.48 -17.00 -25.01
CA TYR A 877 60.64 -17.83 -25.34
C TYR A 877 60.30 -18.93 -26.34
N SER A 878 61.26 -19.26 -27.22
CA SER A 878 61.17 -20.44 -28.09
C SER A 878 61.47 -21.73 -27.32
N PRO A 879 61.22 -22.91 -27.92
CA PRO A 879 61.84 -24.16 -27.49
C PRO A 879 63.38 -24.06 -27.48
N VAL A 880 64.04 -24.93 -26.72
CA VAL A 880 65.51 -24.98 -26.59
C VAL A 880 66.10 -25.96 -27.62
N ALA A 881 67.07 -25.51 -28.43
CA ALA A 881 67.80 -26.31 -29.39
C ALA A 881 69.17 -26.74 -28.84
N TYR A 882 69.48 -28.03 -28.85
CA TYR A 882 70.76 -28.57 -28.37
C TYR A 882 71.73 -28.87 -29.52
N VAL A 883 73.00 -28.50 -29.35
CA VAL A 883 74.10 -28.76 -30.30
C VAL A 883 75.24 -29.47 -29.57
N ALA A 884 75.66 -30.64 -30.05
CA ALA A 884 76.72 -31.45 -29.43
C ALA A 884 78.15 -30.90 -29.67
N GLY A 885 79.11 -31.32 -28.84
CA GLY A 885 80.47 -30.74 -28.75
C GLY A 885 81.55 -31.24 -29.70
N SER A 886 81.36 -32.33 -30.44
CA SER A 886 82.26 -32.81 -31.50
C SER A 886 81.55 -33.86 -32.37
N GLU A 887 81.92 -33.98 -33.65
CA GLU A 887 81.41 -35.06 -34.50
C GLU A 887 82.04 -36.40 -34.08
N ALA A 888 81.22 -37.36 -33.68
CA ALA A 888 81.67 -38.67 -33.22
C ALA A 888 82.02 -39.59 -34.41
N THR A 889 83.23 -40.15 -34.40
CA THR A 889 83.76 -41.08 -35.42
C THR A 889 83.28 -42.53 -35.24
N GLY A 890 81.96 -42.74 -35.24
CA GLY A 890 81.32 -44.07 -35.26
C GLY A 890 79.85 -43.98 -35.70
N LEU A 891 79.29 -45.04 -36.30
CA LEU A 891 77.91 -45.05 -36.80
C LEU A 891 76.92 -45.03 -35.63
N ALA A 892 76.53 -43.83 -35.19
CA ALA A 892 75.61 -43.58 -34.09
C ALA A 892 74.37 -42.82 -34.59
N LEU A 893 73.58 -43.49 -35.43
CA LEU A 893 72.37 -42.92 -36.02
C LEU A 893 71.24 -42.79 -35.00
N LYS A 894 70.48 -41.69 -35.08
CA LYS A 894 69.21 -41.49 -34.37
C LYS A 894 68.14 -41.01 -35.34
N VAL A 895 66.88 -41.35 -35.07
CA VAL A 895 65.72 -40.91 -35.87
C VAL A 895 64.94 -39.85 -35.10
N PHE A 896 64.62 -38.72 -35.76
CA PHE A 896 63.81 -37.65 -35.18
C PHE A 896 62.84 -37.02 -36.21
N PRO A 897 61.60 -36.65 -35.82
CA PRO A 897 60.97 -37.01 -34.56
C PRO A 897 60.70 -38.52 -34.49
N ASN A 898 60.72 -39.07 -33.29
CA ASN A 898 60.32 -40.45 -33.04
C ASN A 898 59.66 -40.51 -31.64
N PRO A 899 58.32 -40.64 -31.55
CA PRO A 899 57.38 -40.99 -32.62
C PRO A 899 57.23 -39.95 -33.74
N THR A 900 56.80 -40.37 -34.94
CA THR A 900 56.61 -39.54 -36.15
C THR A 900 55.19 -39.70 -36.72
N THR A 901 54.66 -38.67 -37.39
CA THR A 901 53.42 -38.74 -38.19
C THR A 901 53.67 -39.16 -39.65
N GLY A 902 54.93 -39.37 -40.04
CA GLY A 902 55.30 -39.82 -41.39
C GLY A 902 56.58 -39.19 -41.94
N THR A 903 57.02 -38.06 -41.39
CA THR A 903 58.27 -37.37 -41.78
C THR A 903 59.35 -37.55 -40.73
N ILE A 904 60.55 -37.98 -41.13
CA ILE A 904 61.68 -38.18 -40.24
C ILE A 904 62.99 -37.65 -40.81
N THR A 905 63.93 -37.38 -39.91
CA THR A 905 65.33 -37.03 -40.16
C THR A 905 66.25 -38.05 -39.49
N LEU A 906 67.43 -38.27 -40.09
CA LEU A 906 68.48 -39.09 -39.52
C LEU A 906 69.59 -38.18 -38.97
N VAL A 907 69.81 -38.25 -37.67
CA VAL A 907 70.87 -37.49 -36.98
C VAL A 907 72.08 -38.40 -36.82
N GLY A 908 73.26 -37.91 -37.22
CA GLY A 908 74.52 -38.66 -37.15
C GLY A 908 74.85 -39.50 -38.39
N ALA A 909 74.18 -39.28 -39.54
CA ALA A 909 74.47 -39.98 -40.78
C ALA A 909 75.68 -39.38 -41.52
N PRO A 910 76.63 -40.18 -42.02
CA PRO A 910 77.78 -39.67 -42.75
C PRO A 910 77.36 -39.03 -44.08
N SER A 911 77.96 -37.89 -44.40
CA SER A 911 77.60 -37.06 -45.57
C SER A 911 78.17 -37.59 -46.90
N VAL A 912 79.16 -38.48 -46.88
CA VAL A 912 79.95 -38.85 -48.08
C VAL A 912 80.24 -40.36 -48.27
N ALA A 913 79.78 -41.25 -47.38
CA ALA A 913 79.91 -42.72 -47.55
C ALA A 913 78.56 -43.36 -47.91
N PRO A 914 78.52 -44.44 -48.72
CA PRO A 914 77.26 -45.10 -49.04
C PRO A 914 76.66 -45.73 -47.77
N LEU A 915 75.56 -45.15 -47.30
CA LEU A 915 74.71 -45.69 -46.24
C LEU A 915 73.66 -46.58 -46.90
N THR A 916 73.68 -47.88 -46.62
CA THR A 916 72.60 -48.77 -47.03
C THR A 916 71.56 -48.85 -45.93
N PHE A 917 70.29 -48.68 -46.26
CA PHE A 917 69.20 -48.75 -45.28
C PHE A 917 67.98 -49.52 -45.80
N SER A 918 67.28 -50.17 -44.89
CA SER A 918 66.02 -50.87 -45.15
C SER A 918 65.04 -50.65 -43.99
N LEU A 919 63.74 -50.66 -44.29
CA LEU A 919 62.69 -50.55 -43.29
C LEU A 919 61.83 -51.81 -43.29
N THR A 920 61.62 -52.40 -42.12
CA THR A 920 60.70 -53.53 -41.94
C THR A 920 59.61 -53.19 -40.93
N ASN A 921 58.43 -53.80 -41.06
CA ASN A 921 57.38 -53.71 -40.04
C ASN A 921 57.68 -54.68 -38.87
N ALA A 922 56.85 -54.62 -37.82
CA ALA A 922 57.02 -55.47 -36.62
C ALA A 922 56.93 -56.99 -36.89
N MET A 923 56.37 -57.42 -38.03
CA MET A 923 56.31 -58.82 -38.47
C MET A 923 57.52 -59.23 -39.33
N GLY A 924 58.48 -58.32 -39.57
CA GLY A 924 59.66 -58.56 -40.40
C GLY A 924 59.44 -58.43 -41.91
N GLN A 925 58.24 -58.03 -42.35
CA GLN A 925 58.00 -57.76 -43.78
C GLN A 925 58.71 -56.48 -44.19
N VAL A 926 59.36 -56.52 -45.36
CA VAL A 926 60.11 -55.40 -45.94
C VAL A 926 59.14 -54.35 -46.49
N VAL A 927 59.22 -53.16 -45.91
CA VAL A 927 58.44 -51.96 -46.28
C VAL A 927 59.25 -51.08 -47.24
N LEU A 928 60.57 -51.03 -47.03
CA LEU A 928 61.51 -50.42 -47.95
C LEU A 928 62.73 -51.34 -48.09
N PRO A 929 63.02 -51.88 -49.28
CA PRO A 929 64.17 -52.77 -49.50
C PRO A 929 65.50 -52.03 -49.33
N ALA A 930 66.54 -52.81 -49.00
CA ALA A 930 67.89 -52.29 -48.78
C ALA A 930 68.38 -51.49 -49.99
N SER A 931 68.55 -50.18 -49.81
CA SER A 931 68.92 -49.25 -50.88
C SER A 931 70.11 -48.38 -50.44
N PRO A 932 71.10 -48.14 -51.32
CA PRO A 932 72.19 -47.22 -51.03
C PRO A 932 71.72 -45.76 -51.10
N ALA A 933 72.11 -44.95 -50.12
CA ALA A 933 71.90 -43.51 -50.11
C ALA A 933 73.01 -42.77 -49.36
N THR A 934 72.88 -41.45 -49.27
CA THR A 934 73.70 -40.59 -48.41
C THR A 934 72.85 -40.08 -47.24
N GLY A 935 73.47 -39.53 -46.20
CA GLY A 935 72.75 -38.90 -45.10
C GLY A 935 71.78 -37.79 -45.53
N ALA A 936 72.00 -37.17 -46.70
CA ALA A 936 71.12 -36.13 -47.25
C ALA A 936 69.87 -36.70 -47.95
N THR A 937 69.97 -37.86 -48.61
CA THR A 937 68.87 -38.43 -49.40
C THR A 937 68.05 -39.49 -48.65
N ALA A 938 68.63 -40.14 -47.64
CA ALA A 938 67.95 -41.17 -46.85
C ALA A 938 66.68 -40.68 -46.11
N PRO A 939 66.64 -39.48 -45.48
CA PRO A 939 65.43 -39.01 -44.78
C PRO A 939 64.18 -38.88 -45.67
N GLY A 940 64.35 -38.40 -46.91
CA GLY A 940 63.24 -38.23 -47.85
C GLY A 940 62.66 -39.57 -48.32
N LEU A 941 63.53 -40.54 -48.61
CA LEU A 941 63.11 -41.90 -49.00
C LEU A 941 62.38 -42.62 -47.86
N LEU A 942 62.89 -42.49 -46.62
CA LEU A 942 62.25 -43.06 -45.44
C LEU A 942 60.91 -42.39 -45.13
N SER A 943 60.82 -41.07 -45.24
CA SER A 943 59.58 -40.34 -45.01
C SER A 943 58.51 -40.71 -46.05
N THR A 944 58.92 -40.85 -47.33
CA THR A 944 58.02 -41.28 -48.41
C THR A 944 57.47 -42.69 -48.16
N ALA A 945 58.33 -43.63 -47.77
CA ALA A 945 57.90 -44.98 -47.42
C ALA A 945 56.96 -44.98 -46.20
N LEU A 946 57.34 -44.28 -45.13
CA LEU A 946 56.55 -44.20 -43.90
C LEU A 946 55.19 -43.55 -44.12
N THR A 947 55.07 -42.53 -44.99
CA THR A 947 53.80 -41.84 -45.25
C THR A 947 52.72 -42.81 -45.74
N HIS A 948 53.08 -43.83 -46.53
CA HIS A 948 52.17 -44.85 -47.08
C HIS A 948 51.94 -46.05 -46.15
N CYS A 949 52.53 -46.05 -44.95
CA CYS A 949 52.39 -47.14 -43.99
C CYS A 949 51.38 -46.79 -42.89
N PRO A 950 50.63 -47.76 -42.33
CA PRO A 950 49.76 -47.50 -41.19
C PRO A 950 50.57 -47.17 -39.91
N PRO A 951 49.94 -46.53 -38.90
CA PRO A 951 50.54 -46.36 -37.58
C PRO A 951 51.04 -47.69 -37.00
N GLY A 952 52.21 -47.70 -36.38
CA GLY A 952 52.84 -48.92 -35.91
C GLY A 952 54.33 -48.79 -35.64
N VAL A 953 54.94 -49.90 -35.19
CA VAL A 953 56.38 -49.98 -34.93
C VAL A 953 57.09 -50.57 -36.15
N TYR A 954 58.13 -49.87 -36.59
CA TYR A 954 59.01 -50.25 -37.69
C TYR A 954 60.45 -50.34 -37.19
N VAL A 955 61.26 -51.16 -37.87
CA VAL A 955 62.69 -51.28 -37.60
C VAL A 955 63.46 -50.79 -38.82
N LEU A 956 64.17 -49.69 -38.63
CA LEU A 956 65.14 -49.19 -39.59
C LEU A 956 66.46 -49.90 -39.35
N THR A 957 66.97 -50.57 -40.37
CA THR A 957 68.33 -51.13 -40.37
C THR A 957 69.19 -50.27 -41.26
N ALA A 958 70.34 -49.82 -40.76
CA ALA A 958 71.28 -48.99 -41.49
C ALA A 958 72.70 -49.57 -41.38
N GLU A 959 73.44 -49.58 -42.48
CA GLU A 959 74.78 -50.14 -42.56
C GLU A 959 75.73 -49.20 -43.31
N CYS A 960 76.92 -48.98 -42.75
CA CYS A 960 77.96 -48.15 -43.35
C CYS A 960 79.34 -48.67 -42.96
N GLN A 961 80.23 -48.84 -43.95
CA GLN A 961 81.62 -49.30 -43.74
C GLN A 961 81.75 -50.57 -42.88
N GLY A 962 80.83 -51.53 -43.06
CA GLY A 962 80.81 -52.81 -42.34
C GLY A 962 80.22 -52.77 -40.93
N GLN A 963 79.72 -51.62 -40.47
CA GLN A 963 78.99 -51.49 -39.21
C GLN A 963 77.49 -51.36 -39.46
N ARG A 964 76.69 -52.18 -38.76
CA ARG A 964 75.22 -52.23 -38.88
C ARG A 964 74.54 -51.79 -37.58
N GLN A 965 73.52 -50.93 -37.69
CA GLN A 965 72.71 -50.47 -36.57
C GLN A 965 71.22 -50.67 -36.86
N HIS A 966 70.47 -51.09 -35.85
CA HIS A 966 69.01 -51.21 -35.88
C HIS A 966 68.37 -50.14 -35.00
N LEU A 967 67.39 -49.42 -35.53
CA LEU A 967 66.69 -48.33 -34.86
C LEU A 967 65.18 -48.58 -34.91
N LYS A 968 64.53 -48.49 -33.76
CA LYS A 968 63.07 -48.54 -33.65
C LYS A 968 62.48 -47.22 -34.10
N VAL A 969 61.50 -47.25 -35.00
CA VAL A 969 60.72 -46.09 -35.45
C VAL A 969 59.25 -46.32 -35.13
N ILE A 970 58.61 -45.37 -34.46
CA ILE A 970 57.19 -45.43 -34.08
C ILE A 970 56.43 -44.43 -34.96
N LYS A 971 55.56 -44.92 -35.84
CA LYS A 971 54.63 -44.07 -36.60
C LYS A 971 53.30 -43.98 -35.83
N GLN A 972 52.84 -42.77 -35.57
CA GLN A 972 51.53 -42.47 -34.96
C GLN A 972 50.46 -42.24 -36.02
#